data_AF-I6ARU1-F1
#
_entry.id   AF-I6ARU1-F1
#
_cell.length_a   1.000
_cell.length_b   1.000
_cell.length_c   1.000
_cell.angle_alpha   90.00
_cell.angle_beta   90.00
_cell.angle_gamma   90.00
#
_symmetry.space_group_name_H-M   'P 1'
#
loop_
_entity.id
_entity.type
_entity.pdbx_description
1 polymer ?
#
loop_
_entity_poly.entity_id
_entity_poly.type
_entity_poly.pdbx_seq_one_letter_code
_entity_poly.pdbx_strand_id
1 'polypeptide(L)'
;MKALTLLAFPLLLACPLAAQPLDFPNPGFEEGTDGFARWTAPAADKGMSTTSAEAARTGKLGLKVNDRSGSSGSSLYSTRMPVRPGRGYELSFSGRIVEGGGIGVYLQFFDTAGKLITPGDRFVISLRDPAGTWAQHTLPALTPEKSATAAVWVHSYNQATVTAHFDDFSLREISAADATAAIAARTAAATPSGSGTAKPGWTASADFLPDFPKPDPEKWHHETKLLQPDGSAFRAAREDWEAARRLVSGPAADPAWTAWLDAQRKTVDAWMARHRDRVEWRAGWWHDFVSPKDGSFLTWTDDIPGEQADHLFSPSDPRVPLTEKNIGGWIFGFRKRHIENTRDAARLYRLTDDKRYGDWAASQLDFYADNLQKWPVVKPKGNYTRLGCQSLEDATWLALFAETARLLRDTPAVPPSRWQSWYDGLFKPQVELLNRSFLIVHNIALWHRASSAQVALLYDDKPMWKHVVEDKYGLRDQLRRGVTSDYFWYEQSMGYNAYVVTAMQPLLAAAGLLGRVAELRDEAAIVQNLVIAPLTLRFPDRTIPNPADAGRPGHASARGLARIYRILPTAPGLATAAAPEDRNWDTLVDPPAAVAASLGVNLAVAGAGLPEPRSTSLASSRFAILKDGPWQVFFHYGQNARSHSQAEALNWSASFDGVDISHDPGTVGYGSPLSNGYYRRGLNHNVPLVNGEGQQSWHPGELLAFDPASGRATMSASQPQYRPGEAAARRTLRIEGDKLIDEATVTLVNADPAVTATLGLALHLQGSPRLPDSFVPVSNEAFTRNRPPAFGYWSDIRAATFENEAAFDVTFPATETTKTRTLRIRIATPRKFTLYQGSSPDYPPNRRAGFYIEKAEPAREASFVTELAPAAP
;
A
#
# COMPACT_ATOMS: atom_id res chain seq x y z
N MET A 1 62.76 2.85 -31.24
CA MET A 1 63.25 3.21 -29.89
C MET A 1 62.03 3.53 -29.04
N LYS A 2 61.69 2.89 -27.91
CA LYS A 2 62.33 1.93 -27.01
C LYS A 2 61.26 0.93 -26.53
N ALA A 3 61.68 -0.30 -26.29
CA ALA A 3 60.91 -1.37 -25.65
C ALA A 3 60.61 -1.06 -24.17
N LEU A 4 59.48 -1.57 -23.64
CA LEU A 4 59.37 -1.93 -22.24
C LEU A 4 58.57 -3.24 -22.09
N THR A 5 59.25 -4.20 -21.49
CA THR A 5 58.89 -5.58 -21.19
C THR A 5 57.80 -5.66 -20.12
N LEU A 6 56.73 -6.43 -20.34
CA LEU A 6 55.78 -6.81 -19.29
C LEU A 6 55.99 -8.29 -18.95
N LEU A 7 56.46 -8.55 -17.72
CA LEU A 7 56.61 -9.88 -17.14
C LEU A 7 55.24 -10.56 -17.02
N ALA A 8 55.15 -11.80 -17.49
CA ALA A 8 54.11 -12.74 -17.11
C ALA A 8 54.34 -13.21 -15.66
N PHE A 9 53.39 -12.95 -14.77
CA PHE A 9 53.28 -13.61 -13.47
C PHE A 9 52.49 -14.92 -13.65
N PRO A 10 52.94 -16.07 -13.12
CA PRO A 10 52.15 -17.28 -13.16
C PRO A 10 50.98 -17.17 -12.17
N LEU A 11 49.75 -17.38 -12.65
CA LEU A 11 48.60 -17.64 -11.79
C LEU A 11 48.87 -18.95 -11.04
N LEU A 12 49.19 -18.86 -9.75
CA LEU A 12 49.08 -19.99 -8.83
C LEU A 12 47.58 -20.29 -8.65
N LEU A 13 47.09 -21.33 -9.32
CA LEU A 13 45.83 -21.98 -8.98
C LEU A 13 45.91 -22.44 -7.53
N ALA A 14 45.19 -21.77 -6.63
CA ALA A 14 44.97 -22.25 -5.28
C ALA A 14 44.12 -23.51 -5.36
N CYS A 15 44.73 -24.69 -5.18
CA CYS A 15 43.99 -25.92 -4.94
C CYS A 15 43.09 -25.70 -3.71
N PRO A 16 41.80 -26.09 -3.76
CA PRO A 16 40.96 -26.10 -2.57
C PRO A 16 41.59 -27.04 -1.54
N LEU A 17 41.80 -26.55 -0.33
CA LEU A 17 42.29 -27.37 0.78
C LEU A 17 41.22 -28.45 1.04
N ALA A 18 41.54 -29.72 0.83
CA ALA A 18 40.66 -30.81 1.25
C ALA A 18 40.44 -30.71 2.77
N ALA A 19 39.18 -30.86 3.21
CA ALA A 19 38.85 -30.71 4.62
C ALA A 19 39.61 -31.73 5.49
N GLN A 20 40.27 -31.26 6.54
CA GLN A 20 41.08 -32.11 7.41
C GLN A 20 40.35 -32.34 8.74
N PRO A 21 40.03 -33.59 9.12
CA PRO A 21 39.44 -33.87 10.43
C PRO A 21 40.44 -33.53 11.55
N LEU A 22 39.95 -32.92 12.62
CA LEU A 22 40.70 -32.75 13.87
C LEU A 22 40.46 -33.95 14.78
N ASP A 23 41.44 -34.26 15.62
CA ASP A 23 41.26 -35.22 16.71
C ASP A 23 40.25 -34.64 17.72
N PHE A 24 39.00 -35.10 17.61
CA PHE A 24 37.93 -34.64 18.50
C PHE A 24 37.97 -35.46 19.80
N PRO A 25 37.95 -34.82 20.97
CA PRO A 25 38.02 -35.52 22.25
C PRO A 25 36.75 -36.33 22.52
N ASN A 26 36.87 -37.66 22.52
CA ASN A 26 35.82 -38.61 22.88
C ASN A 26 34.45 -38.27 22.23
N PRO A 27 34.36 -38.37 20.89
CA PRO A 27 33.24 -37.83 20.12
C PRO A 27 31.90 -38.54 20.33
N GLY A 28 31.94 -39.81 20.76
CA GLY A 28 30.75 -40.64 21.03
C GLY A 28 30.61 -41.06 22.49
N PHE A 29 31.36 -40.44 23.41
CA PHE A 29 31.27 -40.76 24.86
C PHE A 29 31.58 -42.22 25.22
N GLU A 30 32.48 -42.86 24.48
CA GLU A 30 32.88 -44.27 24.66
C GLU A 30 34.14 -44.44 25.53
N GLU A 31 34.85 -43.35 25.82
CA GLU A 31 36.12 -43.38 26.56
C GLU A 31 35.95 -43.08 28.05
N GLY A 32 36.71 -43.81 28.88
CA GLY A 32 36.64 -43.70 30.34
C GLY A 32 35.61 -44.65 30.95
N THR A 33 35.70 -44.88 32.26
CA THR A 33 34.81 -45.82 32.97
C THR A 33 33.36 -45.33 33.06
N ASP A 34 33.14 -44.03 32.85
CA ASP A 34 31.85 -43.34 32.85
C ASP A 34 31.52 -42.70 31.48
N GLY A 35 32.31 -42.95 30.44
CA GLY A 35 32.12 -42.35 29.11
C GLY A 35 32.45 -40.86 29.01
N PHE A 36 32.93 -40.22 30.08
CA PHE A 36 33.19 -38.77 30.12
C PHE A 36 34.65 -38.38 29.94
N ALA A 37 35.55 -39.31 29.61
CA ALA A 37 36.94 -38.96 29.39
C ALA A 37 37.06 -37.82 28.37
N ARG A 38 37.90 -36.82 28.68
CA ARG A 38 38.13 -35.62 27.86
C ARG A 38 36.92 -34.66 27.73
N TRP A 39 35.91 -34.80 28.58
CA TRP A 39 34.84 -33.83 28.81
C TRP A 39 34.78 -33.41 30.28
N THR A 40 34.37 -32.16 30.53
CA THR A 40 34.33 -31.58 31.88
C THR A 40 32.97 -30.94 32.13
N ALA A 41 32.25 -31.45 33.11
CA ALA A 41 31.08 -30.80 33.70
C ALA A 41 31.52 -29.96 34.91
N PRO A 42 31.51 -28.61 34.84
CA PRO A 42 31.75 -27.77 36.01
C PRO A 42 30.67 -27.99 37.09
N ALA A 43 30.96 -27.61 38.33
CA ALA A 43 30.01 -27.72 39.45
C ALA A 43 28.64 -27.05 39.17
N ALA A 44 28.60 -26.06 38.28
CA ALA A 44 27.37 -25.38 37.84
C ALA A 44 26.41 -26.28 37.06
N ASP A 45 26.88 -27.37 36.43
CA ASP A 45 26.04 -28.35 35.73
C ASP A 45 25.12 -29.13 36.69
N LYS A 46 25.50 -29.23 37.97
CA LYS A 46 24.73 -29.93 39.01
C LYS A 46 24.33 -31.37 38.63
N GLY A 47 25.12 -32.04 37.78
CA GLY A 47 24.88 -33.43 37.35
C GLY A 47 23.75 -33.59 36.33
N MET A 48 23.37 -32.51 35.64
CA MET A 48 22.36 -32.55 34.57
C MET A 48 22.89 -33.29 33.32
N SER A 49 24.19 -33.31 33.12
CA SER A 49 24.84 -33.97 31.99
C SER A 49 25.38 -35.34 32.42
N THR A 50 24.91 -36.42 31.77
CA THR A 50 25.32 -37.81 32.03
C THR A 50 25.54 -38.59 30.73
N THR A 51 26.28 -39.69 30.75
CA THR A 51 26.32 -40.64 29.62
C THR A 51 25.30 -41.76 29.84
N SER A 52 24.71 -42.28 28.76
CA SER A 52 23.78 -43.41 28.86
C SER A 52 23.67 -44.20 27.56
N ALA A 53 23.33 -45.48 27.67
CA ALA A 53 23.03 -46.33 26.51
C ALA A 53 21.76 -45.88 25.75
N GLU A 54 20.83 -45.20 26.42
CA GLU A 54 19.62 -44.62 25.80
C GLU A 54 19.93 -43.40 24.90
N ALA A 55 21.05 -42.72 25.19
CA ALA A 55 21.55 -41.60 24.41
C ALA A 55 22.56 -42.01 23.33
N ALA A 56 22.90 -43.30 23.22
CA ALA A 56 23.73 -43.81 22.14
C ALA A 56 22.98 -43.77 20.80
N ARG A 57 23.58 -43.12 19.80
CA ARG A 57 23.17 -43.21 18.39
C ARG A 57 24.07 -44.18 17.64
N THR A 58 25.37 -44.09 17.88
CA THR A 58 26.36 -45.09 17.49
C THR A 58 27.10 -45.58 18.73
N GLY A 59 27.78 -46.73 18.67
CA GLY A 59 28.46 -47.26 19.85
C GLY A 59 27.51 -47.76 20.95
N LYS A 60 27.92 -47.61 22.21
CA LYS A 60 27.25 -48.10 23.41
C LYS A 60 26.76 -46.99 24.33
N LEU A 61 27.33 -45.79 24.25
CA LEU A 61 27.04 -44.65 25.10
C LEU A 61 26.79 -43.41 24.24
N GLY A 62 26.15 -42.41 24.85
CA GLY A 62 26.00 -41.08 24.28
C GLY A 62 25.63 -40.09 25.38
N LEU A 63 25.65 -38.80 25.07
CA LEU A 63 25.38 -37.75 26.05
C LEU A 63 23.88 -37.56 26.26
N LYS A 64 23.42 -37.70 27.50
CA LYS A 64 22.09 -37.34 27.97
C LYS A 64 22.17 -36.09 28.84
N VAL A 65 21.55 -35.00 28.39
CA VAL A 65 21.28 -33.82 29.21
C VAL A 65 19.85 -33.93 29.72
N ASN A 66 19.67 -34.05 31.04
CA ASN A 66 18.37 -34.07 31.70
C ASN A 66 18.28 -32.91 32.68
N ASP A 67 17.86 -31.76 32.16
CA ASP A 67 17.66 -30.54 32.93
C ASP A 67 16.19 -30.35 33.30
N ARG A 68 15.91 -30.36 34.60
CA ARG A 68 14.58 -30.12 35.19
C ARG A 68 14.53 -28.86 36.05
N SER A 69 15.55 -28.01 35.95
CA SER A 69 15.72 -26.82 36.76
C SER A 69 15.03 -25.61 36.14
N GLY A 70 14.06 -25.03 36.85
CA GLY A 70 13.41 -23.78 36.43
C GLY A 70 14.26 -22.51 36.61
N SER A 71 15.55 -22.62 36.97
CA SER A 71 16.38 -21.44 37.30
C SER A 71 17.85 -21.50 36.88
N SER A 72 18.37 -22.66 36.47
CA SER A 72 19.78 -22.85 36.07
C SER A 72 19.83 -23.81 34.89
N GLY A 73 20.76 -23.63 33.95
CA GLY A 73 21.02 -24.59 32.87
C GLY A 73 22.17 -25.57 33.13
N SER A 74 22.23 -26.64 32.34
CA SER A 74 23.32 -27.63 32.28
C SER A 74 24.59 -27.00 31.71
N SER A 75 25.76 -27.60 31.89
CA SER A 75 26.99 -27.06 31.33
C SER A 75 28.02 -28.16 31.16
N LEU A 76 28.39 -28.47 29.92
CA LEU A 76 29.38 -29.51 29.62
C LEU A 76 30.36 -29.05 28.55
N TYR A 77 31.66 -29.12 28.85
CA TYR A 77 32.73 -28.66 27.95
C TYR A 77 33.57 -29.82 27.44
N SER A 78 33.90 -29.82 26.16
CA SER A 78 34.93 -30.70 25.61
C SER A 78 36.32 -30.23 26.05
N THR A 79 37.32 -31.12 25.99
CA THR A 79 38.72 -30.70 26.02
C THR A 79 39.00 -29.74 24.86
N ARG A 80 39.86 -28.74 25.10
CA ARG A 80 40.19 -27.72 24.11
C ARG A 80 41.04 -28.33 22.98
N MET A 81 40.66 -28.03 21.74
CA MET A 81 41.35 -28.44 20.51
C MET A 81 42.13 -27.25 19.93
N PRO A 82 43.32 -27.45 19.34
CA PRO A 82 44.07 -26.37 18.71
C PRO A 82 43.35 -25.85 17.46
N VAL A 83 43.27 -24.52 17.31
CA VAL A 83 42.74 -23.85 16.11
C VAL A 83 43.62 -22.67 15.72
N ARG A 84 43.51 -22.20 14.48
CA ARG A 84 44.31 -21.07 13.97
C ARG A 84 43.42 -19.86 13.68
N PRO A 85 43.86 -18.63 13.94
CA PRO A 85 43.10 -17.43 13.57
C PRO A 85 42.85 -17.33 12.06
N GLY A 86 41.67 -16.87 11.65
CA GLY A 86 41.32 -16.64 10.24
C GLY A 86 41.13 -17.89 9.38
N ARG A 87 41.05 -19.08 10.00
CA ARG A 87 40.74 -20.36 9.33
C ARG A 87 39.27 -20.74 9.51
N GLY A 88 38.78 -21.60 8.62
CA GLY A 88 37.43 -22.14 8.69
C GLY A 88 37.41 -23.44 9.49
N TYR A 89 36.38 -23.63 10.32
CA TYR A 89 36.13 -24.89 11.01
C TYR A 89 34.65 -25.25 10.91
N GLU A 90 34.34 -26.54 10.88
CA GLU A 90 32.96 -27.03 10.87
C GLU A 90 32.78 -28.10 11.96
N LEU A 91 31.94 -27.79 12.94
CA LEU A 91 31.50 -28.72 13.97
C LEU A 91 30.29 -29.50 13.45
N SER A 92 30.29 -30.83 13.58
CA SER A 92 29.12 -31.67 13.33
C SER A 92 28.79 -32.51 14.54
N PHE A 93 27.50 -32.81 14.75
CA PHE A 93 27.02 -33.72 15.79
C PHE A 93 25.63 -34.24 15.45
N SER A 94 25.20 -35.33 16.07
CA SER A 94 23.82 -35.79 16.06
C SER A 94 23.12 -35.39 17.35
N GLY A 95 21.89 -34.90 17.26
CA GLY A 95 21.12 -34.45 18.42
C GLY A 95 19.63 -34.74 18.29
N ARG A 96 18.95 -34.90 19.43
CA ARG A 96 17.48 -34.93 19.51
C ARG A 96 16.98 -34.39 20.85
N ILE A 97 15.84 -33.71 20.84
CA ILE A 97 15.07 -33.42 22.06
C ILE A 97 14.05 -34.54 22.26
N VAL A 98 14.13 -35.18 23.42
CA VAL A 98 13.20 -36.21 23.89
C VAL A 98 11.98 -35.56 24.55
N GLU A 99 12.20 -34.53 25.36
CA GLU A 99 11.15 -33.83 26.11
C GLU A 99 11.58 -32.39 26.41
N GLY A 100 10.63 -31.45 26.44
CA GLY A 100 10.91 -30.03 26.71
C GLY A 100 11.60 -29.34 25.53
N GLY A 101 12.53 -28.42 25.80
CA GLY A 101 13.26 -27.71 24.77
C GLY A 101 14.13 -26.58 25.30
N GLY A 102 14.99 -25.98 24.45
CA GLY A 102 15.85 -24.86 24.84
C GLY A 102 17.25 -25.29 25.28
N ILE A 103 18.01 -25.89 24.36
CA ILE A 103 19.41 -26.29 24.57
C ILE A 103 20.29 -25.88 23.39
N GLY A 104 21.53 -25.47 23.68
CA GLY A 104 22.50 -25.03 22.68
C GLY A 104 23.77 -25.88 22.67
N VAL A 105 24.30 -26.13 21.47
CA VAL A 105 25.65 -26.65 21.26
C VAL A 105 26.51 -25.54 20.66
N TYR A 106 27.50 -25.10 21.41
CA TYR A 106 28.36 -23.96 21.10
C TYR A 106 29.75 -24.41 20.68
N LEU A 107 30.37 -23.68 19.75
CA LEU A 107 31.80 -23.77 19.45
C LEU A 107 32.49 -22.51 19.96
N GLN A 108 33.15 -22.60 21.12
CA GLN A 108 33.77 -21.46 21.78
C GLN A 108 35.25 -21.36 21.44
N PHE A 109 35.74 -20.14 21.19
CA PHE A 109 37.14 -19.87 20.86
C PHE A 109 37.86 -19.17 22.02
N PHE A 110 39.10 -19.56 22.27
CA PHE A 110 39.94 -19.05 23.35
C PHE A 110 41.27 -18.55 22.81
N ASP A 111 41.79 -17.48 23.40
CA ASP A 111 43.11 -16.94 23.07
C ASP A 111 44.26 -17.77 23.67
N THR A 112 45.50 -17.35 23.43
CA THR A 112 46.71 -18.02 23.96
C THR A 112 46.83 -17.98 25.48
N ALA A 113 46.13 -17.05 26.15
CA ALA A 113 46.03 -16.99 27.60
C ALA A 113 44.88 -17.86 28.15
N GLY A 114 44.16 -18.56 27.27
CA GLY A 114 43.04 -19.42 27.62
C GLY A 114 41.75 -18.66 27.95
N LYS A 115 41.68 -17.36 27.65
CA LYS A 115 40.50 -16.51 27.87
C LYS A 115 39.53 -16.66 26.72
N LEU A 116 38.23 -16.75 27.03
CA LEU A 116 37.15 -16.82 26.04
C LEU A 116 37.12 -15.54 25.20
N ILE A 117 37.10 -15.69 23.88
CA ILE A 117 36.94 -14.59 22.93
C ILE A 117 35.45 -14.27 22.81
N THR A 118 35.06 -13.05 23.16
CA THR A 118 33.66 -12.61 23.20
C THR A 118 33.22 -11.93 21.89
N PRO A 119 31.92 -12.01 21.53
CA PRO A 119 30.86 -12.73 22.24
C PRO A 119 30.96 -14.26 21.96
N GLY A 120 31.12 -15.05 23.03
CA GLY A 120 31.42 -16.49 22.94
C GLY A 120 30.20 -17.37 22.65
N ASP A 121 29.00 -16.78 22.66
CA ASP A 121 27.71 -17.35 22.29
C ASP A 121 27.43 -17.23 20.78
N ARG A 122 28.31 -16.58 20.02
CA ARG A 122 28.14 -16.31 18.59
C ARG A 122 28.01 -17.57 17.72
N PHE A 123 28.70 -18.66 18.08
CA PHE A 123 28.75 -19.88 17.28
C PHE A 123 27.96 -20.99 17.98
N VAL A 124 26.67 -21.09 17.66
CA VAL A 124 25.74 -22.01 18.34
C VAL A 124 24.74 -22.65 17.38
N ILE A 125 24.34 -23.89 17.69
CA ILE A 125 23.11 -24.53 17.20
C ILE A 125 22.15 -24.67 18.38
N SER A 126 20.97 -24.05 18.25
CA SER A 126 19.88 -24.13 19.24
C SER A 126 18.87 -25.19 18.83
N LEU A 127 18.54 -26.11 19.75
CA LEU A 127 17.44 -27.06 19.64
C LEU A 127 16.28 -26.55 20.50
N ARG A 128 15.11 -26.36 19.90
CA ARG A 128 13.96 -25.67 20.55
C ARG A 128 12.76 -26.56 20.79
N ASP A 129 12.45 -27.49 19.88
CA ASP A 129 11.23 -28.30 19.93
C ASP A 129 11.54 -29.80 19.94
N PRO A 130 10.70 -30.64 20.59
CA PRO A 130 10.81 -32.09 20.52
C PRO A 130 10.64 -32.58 19.08
N ALA A 131 11.63 -33.31 18.58
CA ALA A 131 11.58 -33.94 17.26
C ALA A 131 11.42 -35.47 17.33
N GLY A 132 11.65 -36.07 18.52
CA GLY A 132 11.58 -37.52 18.78
C GLY A 132 12.60 -38.41 18.04
N THR A 133 13.17 -37.91 16.94
CA THR A 133 14.11 -38.59 16.05
C THR A 133 15.48 -37.91 16.04
N TRP A 134 16.53 -38.66 15.74
CA TRP A 134 17.89 -38.13 15.63
C TRP A 134 18.06 -37.28 14.37
N ALA A 135 18.62 -36.08 14.53
CA ALA A 135 19.00 -35.20 13.43
C ALA A 135 20.50 -34.91 13.46
N GLN A 136 21.13 -34.86 12.29
CA GLN A 136 22.52 -34.43 12.15
C GLN A 136 22.56 -32.91 11.98
N HIS A 137 23.48 -32.27 12.70
CA HIS A 137 23.64 -30.82 12.75
C HIS A 137 25.07 -30.44 12.37
N THR A 138 25.21 -29.32 11.65
CA THR A 138 26.51 -28.80 11.20
C THR A 138 26.62 -27.29 11.47
N LEU A 139 27.69 -26.86 12.13
CA LEU A 139 27.99 -25.49 12.51
C LEU A 139 29.34 -25.05 11.90
N PRO A 140 29.32 -24.32 10.77
CA PRO A 140 30.51 -23.68 10.25
C PRO A 140 30.86 -22.42 11.06
N ALA A 141 32.15 -22.19 11.28
CA ALA A 141 32.69 -21.05 12.01
C ALA A 141 33.98 -20.53 11.36
N LEU A 142 34.13 -19.21 11.28
CA LEU A 142 35.39 -18.56 10.97
C LEU A 142 36.05 -18.15 12.28
N THR A 143 37.26 -18.66 12.55
CA THR A 143 37.94 -18.37 13.81
C THR A 143 38.24 -16.88 13.96
N PRO A 144 37.84 -16.26 15.10
CA PRO A 144 38.21 -14.89 15.41
C PRO A 144 39.72 -14.66 15.41
N GLU A 145 40.14 -13.41 15.23
CA GLU A 145 41.54 -13.03 15.46
C GLU A 145 41.97 -13.43 16.88
N LYS A 146 43.24 -13.83 17.02
CA LYS A 146 43.85 -14.28 18.29
C LYS A 146 43.36 -15.64 18.83
N SER A 147 42.48 -16.36 18.12
CA SER A 147 42.07 -17.72 18.50
C SER A 147 43.25 -18.69 18.50
N ALA A 148 43.46 -19.40 19.61
CA ALA A 148 44.49 -20.43 19.74
C ALA A 148 43.90 -21.82 19.98
N THR A 149 42.78 -21.91 20.70
CA THR A 149 42.07 -23.17 20.94
C THR A 149 40.56 -22.99 20.85
N ALA A 150 39.83 -24.08 20.63
CA ALA A 150 38.37 -24.12 20.64
C ALA A 150 37.85 -25.26 21.53
N ALA A 151 36.67 -25.10 22.12
CA ALA A 151 35.97 -26.17 22.83
C ALA A 151 34.49 -26.19 22.43
N VAL A 152 33.90 -27.39 22.45
CA VAL A 152 32.45 -27.54 22.34
C VAL A 152 31.83 -27.39 23.72
N TRP A 153 30.77 -26.58 23.82
CA TRP A 153 30.01 -26.40 25.05
C TRP A 153 28.54 -26.76 24.80
N VAL A 154 28.02 -27.72 25.57
CA VAL A 154 26.60 -28.11 25.54
C VAL A 154 25.92 -27.51 26.77
N HIS A 155 24.88 -26.71 26.57
CA HIS A 155 24.24 -25.91 27.61
C HIS A 155 22.75 -25.75 27.38
N SER A 156 21.90 -26.23 28.30
CA SER A 156 20.49 -25.85 28.35
C SER A 156 20.34 -24.41 28.82
N TYR A 157 19.37 -23.69 28.29
CA TYR A 157 19.17 -22.28 28.66
C TYR A 157 18.65 -22.17 30.09
N ASN A 158 19.05 -21.13 30.80
CA ASN A 158 18.52 -20.85 32.12
C ASN A 158 16.98 -20.80 32.06
N GLN A 159 16.32 -21.48 32.99
CA GLN A 159 14.85 -21.63 33.08
C GLN A 159 14.22 -22.59 32.05
N ALA A 160 14.99 -23.12 31.10
CA ALA A 160 14.51 -24.18 30.21
C ALA A 160 14.52 -25.53 30.94
N THR A 161 13.52 -26.35 30.66
CA THR A 161 13.54 -27.77 31.06
C THR A 161 13.61 -28.61 29.80
N VAL A 162 14.56 -29.55 29.77
CA VAL A 162 14.86 -30.31 28.56
C VAL A 162 15.50 -31.65 28.89
N THR A 163 15.04 -32.69 28.21
CA THR A 163 15.79 -33.94 28.06
C THR A 163 16.23 -34.05 26.60
N ALA A 164 17.54 -34.02 26.38
CA ALA A 164 18.13 -34.06 25.04
C ALA A 164 19.30 -35.05 24.98
N HIS A 165 19.40 -35.76 23.86
CA HIS A 165 20.47 -36.73 23.61
C HIS A 165 21.38 -36.21 22.49
N PHE A 166 22.69 -36.42 22.64
CA PHE A 166 23.71 -36.02 21.68
C PHE A 166 24.76 -37.12 21.49
N ASP A 167 25.25 -37.25 20.26
CA ASP A 167 26.27 -38.24 19.91
C ASP A 167 27.00 -37.85 18.61
N ASP A 168 28.05 -38.57 18.24
CA ASP A 168 28.80 -38.43 16.98
C ASP A 168 29.38 -37.03 16.73
N PHE A 169 30.03 -36.42 17.72
CA PHE A 169 30.66 -35.12 17.54
C PHE A 169 31.88 -35.20 16.61
N SER A 170 32.11 -34.18 15.80
CA SER A 170 33.34 -34.06 15.01
C SER A 170 33.64 -32.59 14.71
N LEU A 171 34.93 -32.28 14.54
CA LEU A 171 35.37 -30.95 14.12
C LEU A 171 36.38 -31.14 12.99
N ARG A 172 36.22 -30.39 11.90
CA ARG A 172 37.16 -30.40 10.78
C ARG A 172 37.57 -29.00 10.37
N GLU A 173 38.81 -28.83 9.94
CA GLU A 173 39.30 -27.60 9.32
C GLU A 173 38.84 -27.58 7.86
N ILE A 174 38.25 -26.47 7.45
CA ILE A 174 37.81 -26.18 6.08
C ILE A 174 38.45 -24.87 5.61
N SER A 175 38.43 -24.60 4.31
CA SER A 175 38.98 -23.34 3.82
C SER A 175 38.18 -22.15 4.38
N ALA A 176 38.82 -21.00 4.57
CA ALA A 176 38.13 -19.79 5.03
C ALA A 176 37.02 -19.36 4.04
N ALA A 177 37.21 -19.64 2.74
CA ALA A 177 36.21 -19.42 1.71
C ALA A 177 35.02 -20.37 1.86
N ASP A 178 35.25 -21.66 2.13
CA ASP A 178 34.18 -22.64 2.35
C ASP A 178 33.43 -22.36 3.66
N ALA A 179 34.14 -21.99 4.74
CA ALA A 179 33.48 -21.55 5.96
C ALA A 179 32.65 -20.30 5.73
N THR A 180 33.16 -19.32 4.99
CA THR A 180 32.40 -18.11 4.63
C THR A 180 31.18 -18.46 3.78
N ALA A 181 31.31 -19.34 2.79
CA ALA A 181 30.21 -19.80 1.95
C ALA A 181 29.17 -20.60 2.74
N ALA A 182 29.60 -21.51 3.62
CA ALA A 182 28.73 -22.30 4.48
C ALA A 182 28.04 -21.44 5.55
N ILE A 183 28.72 -20.45 6.13
CA ILE A 183 28.14 -19.44 7.02
C ILE A 183 27.11 -18.61 6.26
N ALA A 184 27.40 -18.18 5.03
CA ALA A 184 26.46 -17.43 4.19
C ALA A 184 25.23 -18.29 3.82
N ALA A 185 25.42 -19.56 3.44
CA ALA A 185 24.35 -20.49 3.13
C ALA A 185 23.49 -20.83 4.35
N ARG A 186 24.11 -21.08 5.51
CA ARG A 186 23.42 -21.29 6.80
C ARG A 186 22.70 -20.03 7.27
N THR A 187 23.29 -18.85 7.07
CA THR A 187 22.61 -17.57 7.33
C THR A 187 21.42 -17.43 6.38
N ALA A 188 21.55 -17.76 5.10
CA ALA A 188 20.44 -17.72 4.15
C ALA A 188 19.33 -18.75 4.44
N ALA A 189 19.66 -19.90 5.04
CA ALA A 189 18.71 -20.95 5.43
C ALA A 189 18.09 -20.74 6.83
N ALA A 190 18.82 -20.14 7.76
CA ALA A 190 18.34 -19.74 9.10
C ALA A 190 17.67 -18.35 9.11
N THR A 191 17.84 -17.58 8.03
CA THR A 191 16.99 -16.44 7.71
C THR A 191 15.77 -17.01 6.99
N PRO A 192 14.55 -17.02 7.58
CA PRO A 192 13.36 -17.22 6.76
C PRO A 192 13.47 -16.18 5.65
N SER A 193 13.26 -16.47 4.36
CA SER A 193 13.37 -15.49 3.25
C SER A 193 12.92 -14.06 3.68
N GLY A 194 13.87 -13.16 4.00
CA GLY A 194 13.68 -12.35 5.22
C GLY A 194 14.35 -11.01 5.42
N SER A 195 15.59 -10.98 5.88
CA SER A 195 16.09 -9.84 6.65
C SER A 195 16.35 -8.55 5.85
N GLY A 196 16.13 -8.52 4.54
CA GLY A 196 16.17 -7.27 3.77
C GLY A 196 14.96 -6.40 4.05
N THR A 197 15.14 -5.09 4.15
CA THR A 197 14.04 -4.13 4.00
C THR A 197 13.68 -4.01 2.52
N ALA A 198 12.42 -3.71 2.24
CA ALA A 198 11.90 -3.56 0.89
C ALA A 198 11.36 -2.14 0.70
N LYS A 199 12.02 -1.40 -0.18
CA LYS A 199 11.64 -0.05 -0.57
C LYS A 199 11.55 0.02 -2.10
N PRO A 200 10.33 -0.07 -2.67
CA PRO A 200 10.18 -0.09 -4.12
C PRO A 200 10.74 1.19 -4.77
N GLY A 201 11.65 1.06 -5.75
CA GLY A 201 12.39 2.20 -6.29
C GLY A 201 11.54 3.31 -6.93
N TRP A 202 10.31 3.00 -7.38
CA TRP A 202 9.37 3.99 -7.91
C TRP A 202 8.83 4.96 -6.84
N THR A 203 8.98 4.64 -5.55
CA THR A 203 8.61 5.52 -4.43
C THR A 203 9.72 6.49 -4.02
N ALA A 204 10.96 6.32 -4.51
CA ALA A 204 12.15 6.99 -3.98
C ALA A 204 12.06 8.52 -3.94
N SER A 205 11.28 9.14 -4.83
CA SER A 205 11.01 10.58 -4.80
C SER A 205 10.44 11.08 -3.48
N ALA A 206 9.69 10.23 -2.76
CA ALA A 206 9.04 10.61 -1.51
C ALA A 206 10.02 10.77 -0.32
N ASP A 207 11.29 10.36 -0.48
CA ASP A 207 12.33 10.71 0.50
C ASP A 207 12.66 12.21 0.52
N PHE A 208 12.39 12.90 -0.58
CA PHE A 208 12.65 14.33 -0.74
C PHE A 208 11.41 15.20 -0.47
N LEU A 209 10.29 14.60 -0.04
CA LEU A 209 9.13 15.38 0.36
C LEU A 209 9.51 16.30 1.52
N PRO A 210 9.15 17.59 1.43
CA PRO A 210 9.36 18.51 2.54
C PRO A 210 8.40 18.17 3.68
N ASP A 211 8.61 18.84 4.81
CA ASP A 211 7.58 18.96 5.80
C ASP A 211 6.46 19.86 5.27
N PHE A 212 5.22 19.49 5.57
CA PHE A 212 4.04 20.29 5.27
C PHE A 212 3.42 20.77 6.58
N PRO A 213 3.73 22.00 7.04
CA PRO A 213 3.19 22.52 8.29
C PRO A 213 1.66 22.56 8.30
N LYS A 214 1.06 22.15 9.41
CA LYS A 214 -0.39 22.13 9.68
C LYS A 214 -0.60 22.67 11.11
N PRO A 215 -0.38 23.97 11.37
CA PRO A 215 -0.20 24.51 12.73
C PRO A 215 -1.48 24.49 13.58
N ASP A 216 -2.66 24.53 12.95
CA ASP A 216 -3.96 24.52 13.64
C ASP A 216 -5.00 23.74 12.80
N PRO A 217 -4.87 22.40 12.69
CA PRO A 217 -5.72 21.61 11.81
C PRO A 217 -7.20 21.72 12.18
N GLU A 218 -7.56 21.92 13.45
CA GLU A 218 -8.94 22.12 13.92
C GLU A 218 -9.58 23.40 13.38
N LYS A 219 -8.81 24.48 13.19
CA LYS A 219 -9.33 25.79 12.75
C LYS A 219 -9.67 25.85 11.26
N TRP A 220 -9.01 25.01 10.44
CA TRP A 220 -9.26 24.98 9.01
C TRP A 220 -10.66 24.40 8.72
N HIS A 221 -11.51 25.12 7.97
CA HIS A 221 -12.93 24.80 7.77
C HIS A 221 -13.71 24.47 9.05
N HIS A 222 -13.41 25.17 10.16
CA HIS A 222 -14.08 24.95 11.46
C HIS A 222 -15.61 25.05 11.40
N GLU A 223 -16.16 25.84 10.48
CA GLU A 223 -17.60 26.01 10.26
C GLU A 223 -18.30 24.70 9.83
N THR A 224 -17.56 23.74 9.30
CA THR A 224 -18.08 22.42 8.91
C THR A 224 -18.02 21.42 10.07
N LYS A 225 -17.15 21.65 11.05
CA LYS A 225 -16.76 20.69 12.09
C LYS A 225 -17.60 20.80 13.34
N LEU A 226 -17.77 19.69 14.04
CA LEU A 226 -18.37 19.64 15.37
C LEU A 226 -17.29 19.28 16.39
N LEU A 227 -16.63 20.30 16.94
CA LEU A 227 -15.56 20.11 17.92
C LEU A 227 -16.12 19.61 19.26
N GLN A 228 -15.31 18.84 19.97
CA GLN A 228 -15.60 18.36 21.32
C GLN A 228 -15.43 19.49 22.35
N PRO A 229 -15.96 19.36 23.58
CA PRO A 229 -15.84 20.39 24.61
C PRO A 229 -14.39 20.78 24.96
N ASP A 230 -13.42 19.90 24.71
CA ASP A 230 -11.98 20.16 24.88
C ASP A 230 -11.34 20.88 23.67
N GLY A 231 -12.13 21.28 22.68
CA GLY A 231 -11.70 21.94 21.45
C GLY A 231 -11.17 20.99 20.36
N SER A 232 -11.08 19.69 20.62
CA SER A 232 -10.55 18.72 19.66
C SER A 232 -11.58 18.30 18.62
N ALA A 233 -11.13 17.86 17.44
CA ALA A 233 -11.99 17.26 16.42
C ALA A 233 -12.38 15.79 16.75
N PHE A 234 -11.61 15.13 17.62
CA PHE A 234 -11.69 13.68 17.80
C PHE A 234 -12.71 13.30 18.88
N ARG A 235 -13.87 12.80 18.45
CA ARG A 235 -14.89 12.22 19.32
C ARG A 235 -14.54 10.78 19.68
N ALA A 236 -14.68 10.44 20.97
CA ALA A 236 -14.68 9.05 21.41
C ALA A 236 -15.94 8.33 20.89
N ALA A 237 -15.76 7.39 19.95
CA ALA A 237 -16.82 6.53 19.47
C ALA A 237 -17.42 5.69 20.61
N ARG A 238 -18.72 5.34 20.51
CA ARG A 238 -19.43 4.51 21.49
C ARG A 238 -20.09 3.31 20.82
N GLU A 239 -20.30 2.23 21.55
CA GLU A 239 -21.08 1.07 21.08
C GLU A 239 -22.15 0.68 22.10
N ASP A 240 -23.39 1.11 21.88
CA ASP A 240 -24.54 0.73 22.70
C ASP A 240 -25.24 -0.50 22.09
N TRP A 241 -24.65 -1.67 22.34
CA TRP A 241 -25.19 -2.95 21.87
C TRP A 241 -26.55 -3.30 22.48
N GLU A 242 -26.86 -2.78 23.67
CA GLU A 242 -28.17 -3.01 24.30
C GLU A 242 -29.27 -2.17 23.64
N ALA A 243 -29.01 -0.90 23.34
CA ALA A 243 -29.93 -0.08 22.56
C ALA A 243 -30.10 -0.64 21.15
N ALA A 244 -29.01 -1.05 20.51
CA ALA A 244 -29.07 -1.72 19.22
C ALA A 244 -29.99 -2.95 19.25
N ARG A 245 -29.88 -3.82 20.27
CA ARG A 245 -30.80 -4.96 20.47
C ARG A 245 -32.26 -4.56 20.54
N ARG A 246 -32.58 -3.51 21.29
CA ARG A 246 -33.95 -2.98 21.43
C ARG A 246 -34.49 -2.44 20.11
N LEU A 247 -33.63 -1.87 19.24
CA LEU A 247 -34.03 -1.34 17.94
C LEU A 247 -34.33 -2.44 16.92
N VAL A 248 -33.65 -3.59 16.99
CA VAL A 248 -33.78 -4.67 15.99
C VAL A 248 -34.65 -5.83 16.44
N SER A 249 -34.98 -5.91 17.74
CA SER A 249 -35.70 -7.06 18.31
C SER A 249 -36.51 -6.69 19.55
N GLY A 250 -37.63 -7.40 19.75
CA GLY A 250 -38.55 -7.19 20.87
C GLY A 250 -39.79 -6.34 20.53
N PRO A 251 -40.66 -6.05 21.52
CA PRO A 251 -41.97 -5.41 21.28
C PRO A 251 -41.92 -3.98 20.74
N ALA A 252 -40.79 -3.29 20.89
CA ALA A 252 -40.57 -1.90 20.47
C ALA A 252 -39.54 -1.78 19.33
N ALA A 253 -39.25 -2.88 18.63
CA ALA A 253 -38.30 -2.88 17.51
C ALA A 253 -38.77 -1.96 16.37
N ASP A 254 -37.82 -1.28 15.74
CA ASP A 254 -38.06 -0.54 14.51
C ASP A 254 -38.14 -1.56 13.34
N PRO A 255 -39.25 -1.62 12.60
CA PRO A 255 -39.41 -2.56 11.50
C PRO A 255 -38.32 -2.45 10.41
N ALA A 256 -37.81 -1.25 10.16
CA ALA A 256 -36.78 -1.04 9.15
C ALA A 256 -35.41 -1.52 9.64
N TRP A 257 -35.10 -1.35 10.92
CA TRP A 257 -33.89 -1.94 11.52
C TRP A 257 -33.97 -3.46 11.62
N THR A 258 -35.15 -4.00 11.87
CA THR A 258 -35.42 -5.44 11.83
C THR A 258 -35.15 -6.00 10.43
N ALA A 259 -35.75 -5.40 9.39
CA ALA A 259 -35.53 -5.79 8.00
C ALA A 259 -34.07 -5.65 7.56
N TRP A 260 -33.39 -4.59 8.01
CA TRP A 260 -31.96 -4.40 7.75
C TRP A 260 -31.11 -5.53 8.37
N LEU A 261 -31.39 -5.89 9.63
CA LEU A 261 -30.69 -6.98 10.32
C LEU A 261 -30.94 -8.34 9.62
N ASP A 262 -32.17 -8.61 9.21
CA ASP A 262 -32.51 -9.84 8.48
C ASP A 262 -31.72 -9.97 7.16
N ALA A 263 -31.52 -8.85 6.46
CA ALA A 263 -30.67 -8.82 5.26
C ALA A 263 -29.18 -9.10 5.58
N GLN A 264 -28.66 -8.58 6.71
CA GLN A 264 -27.30 -8.88 7.16
C GLN A 264 -27.15 -10.36 7.51
N ARG A 265 -28.09 -10.92 8.29
CA ARG A 265 -28.12 -12.35 8.63
C ARG A 265 -28.15 -13.23 7.39
N LYS A 266 -29.06 -12.96 6.45
CA LYS A 266 -29.17 -13.71 5.20
C LYS A 266 -27.86 -13.74 4.42
N THR A 267 -27.18 -12.59 4.33
CA THR A 267 -25.89 -12.48 3.62
C THR A 267 -24.81 -13.31 4.30
N VAL A 268 -24.65 -13.15 5.61
CA VAL A 268 -23.63 -13.87 6.39
C VAL A 268 -23.92 -15.37 6.46
N ASP A 269 -25.17 -15.78 6.70
CA ASP A 269 -25.57 -17.20 6.74
C ASP A 269 -25.32 -17.89 5.39
N ALA A 270 -25.65 -17.24 4.27
CA ALA A 270 -25.36 -17.77 2.93
C ALA A 270 -23.85 -17.94 2.71
N TRP A 271 -23.04 -16.97 3.16
CA TRP A 271 -21.59 -17.05 3.07
C TRP A 271 -21.01 -18.16 3.94
N MET A 272 -21.45 -18.25 5.20
CA MET A 272 -21.07 -19.28 6.16
C MET A 272 -21.42 -20.70 5.69
N ALA A 273 -22.50 -20.86 4.95
CA ALA A 273 -22.92 -22.17 4.42
C ALA A 273 -22.03 -22.65 3.26
N ARG A 274 -21.56 -21.74 2.40
CA ARG A 274 -20.91 -22.09 1.13
C ARG A 274 -19.39 -21.96 1.14
N HIS A 275 -18.85 -20.93 1.79
CA HIS A 275 -17.48 -20.46 1.49
C HIS A 275 -16.48 -20.78 2.59
N ARG A 276 -15.32 -21.32 2.20
CA ARG A 276 -14.15 -21.53 3.08
C ARG A 276 -12.91 -21.08 2.32
N ASP A 277 -12.06 -20.29 2.97
CA ASP A 277 -10.73 -19.99 2.41
C ASP A 277 -9.88 -21.26 2.40
N ARG A 278 -8.86 -21.28 1.54
CA ARG A 278 -8.00 -22.44 1.32
C ARG A 278 -6.54 -22.01 1.44
N VAL A 279 -5.74 -22.80 2.15
CA VAL A 279 -4.31 -22.49 2.37
C VAL A 279 -3.50 -22.60 1.06
N GLU A 280 -4.03 -23.36 0.10
CA GLU A 280 -3.49 -23.54 -1.24
C GLU A 280 -3.74 -22.31 -2.14
N TRP A 281 -4.75 -21.50 -1.82
CA TRP A 281 -5.10 -20.34 -2.64
C TRP A 281 -4.11 -19.18 -2.47
N ARG A 282 -3.48 -18.81 -3.59
CA ARG A 282 -2.57 -17.67 -3.70
C ARG A 282 -3.34 -16.48 -4.28
N ALA A 283 -3.49 -15.42 -3.48
CA ALA A 283 -4.09 -14.19 -3.98
C ALA A 283 -3.16 -13.54 -5.00
N GLY A 284 -3.70 -13.21 -6.15
CA GLY A 284 -3.04 -12.39 -7.17
C GLY A 284 -3.34 -10.92 -6.96
N TRP A 285 -3.05 -10.12 -7.99
CA TRP A 285 -3.20 -8.67 -7.93
C TRP A 285 -4.58 -8.26 -8.42
N TRP A 286 -5.31 -7.47 -7.61
CA TRP A 286 -6.62 -6.96 -8.01
C TRP A 286 -6.58 -6.17 -9.33
N HIS A 287 -5.48 -5.45 -9.60
CA HIS A 287 -5.31 -4.70 -10.84
C HIS A 287 -5.11 -5.59 -12.09
N ASP A 288 -4.86 -6.89 -11.92
CA ASP A 288 -4.89 -7.87 -13.02
C ASP A 288 -6.32 -8.43 -13.25
N PHE A 289 -7.28 -8.11 -12.37
CA PHE A 289 -8.70 -8.49 -12.51
C PHE A 289 -9.45 -7.54 -13.46
N VAL A 290 -8.92 -7.39 -14.67
CA VAL A 290 -9.42 -6.49 -15.71
C VAL A 290 -9.64 -7.20 -17.03
N SER A 291 -10.58 -6.69 -17.83
CA SER A 291 -10.82 -7.13 -19.19
C SER A 291 -9.66 -6.70 -20.10
N PRO A 292 -9.12 -7.61 -20.93
CA PRO A 292 -8.10 -7.26 -21.91
C PRO A 292 -8.65 -6.35 -23.03
N LYS A 293 -9.97 -6.28 -23.19
CA LYS A 293 -10.63 -5.52 -24.26
C LYS A 293 -10.48 -4.00 -24.09
N ASP A 294 -10.70 -3.51 -22.88
CA ASP A 294 -10.74 -2.07 -22.58
C ASP A 294 -10.17 -1.69 -21.21
N GLY A 295 -9.70 -2.65 -20.42
CA GLY A 295 -9.19 -2.42 -19.06
C GLY A 295 -10.27 -2.24 -17.99
N SER A 296 -11.56 -2.44 -18.31
CA SER A 296 -12.63 -2.47 -17.30
C SER A 296 -12.37 -3.55 -16.25
N PHE A 297 -12.65 -3.27 -14.97
CA PHE A 297 -12.58 -4.33 -13.95
C PHE A 297 -13.60 -5.43 -14.23
N LEU A 298 -13.19 -6.67 -14.02
CA LEU A 298 -14.09 -7.83 -14.14
C LEU A 298 -15.11 -7.82 -12.98
N THR A 299 -16.29 -8.36 -13.23
CA THR A 299 -17.32 -8.60 -12.23
C THR A 299 -16.94 -9.83 -11.40
N TRP A 300 -16.79 -9.65 -10.09
CA TRP A 300 -16.55 -10.77 -9.18
C TRP A 300 -17.85 -11.55 -8.94
N THR A 301 -17.77 -12.88 -9.01
CA THR A 301 -18.90 -13.81 -8.83
C THR A 301 -18.60 -14.84 -7.73
N ASP A 302 -19.62 -15.42 -7.11
CA ASP A 302 -19.43 -16.47 -6.09
C ASP A 302 -18.90 -17.79 -6.65
N ASP A 303 -19.12 -18.03 -7.95
CA ASP A 303 -18.66 -19.25 -8.61
C ASP A 303 -17.15 -19.25 -8.75
N ILE A 304 -16.52 -20.31 -8.23
CA ILE A 304 -15.07 -20.48 -8.21
C ILE A 304 -14.56 -20.68 -9.65
N PRO A 305 -13.76 -19.75 -10.20
CA PRO A 305 -13.26 -19.87 -11.56
C PRO A 305 -12.37 -21.10 -11.73
N GLY A 306 -12.63 -21.89 -12.76
CA GLY A 306 -11.95 -23.17 -13.03
C GLY A 306 -12.57 -24.38 -12.34
N GLU A 307 -13.46 -24.19 -11.36
CA GLU A 307 -14.21 -25.27 -10.70
C GLU A 307 -15.70 -25.22 -11.04
N GLN A 308 -16.29 -24.02 -11.00
CA GLN A 308 -17.73 -23.78 -11.15
C GLN A 308 -18.06 -22.85 -12.32
N ALA A 309 -17.09 -22.05 -12.77
CA ALA A 309 -17.20 -21.18 -13.94
C ALA A 309 -16.01 -21.39 -14.89
N ASP A 310 -16.27 -21.45 -16.20
CA ASP A 310 -15.26 -21.58 -17.26
C ASP A 310 -14.82 -20.24 -17.86
N HIS A 311 -15.41 -19.12 -17.43
CA HIS A 311 -15.10 -17.76 -17.85
C HIS A 311 -15.45 -16.73 -16.78
N LEU A 312 -14.96 -15.50 -16.98
CA LEU A 312 -15.32 -14.30 -16.21
C LEU A 312 -16.03 -13.29 -17.10
N PHE A 313 -16.51 -12.21 -16.50
CA PHE A 313 -17.33 -11.20 -17.18
C PHE A 313 -16.81 -9.80 -16.86
N SER A 314 -16.98 -8.86 -17.79
CA SER A 314 -16.92 -7.42 -17.55
C SER A 314 -18.12 -6.73 -18.19
N PRO A 315 -18.39 -5.45 -17.88
CA PRO A 315 -19.45 -4.70 -18.55
C PRO A 315 -19.33 -4.64 -20.08
N SER A 316 -18.12 -4.81 -20.62
CA SER A 316 -17.84 -4.71 -22.06
C SER A 316 -17.48 -6.04 -22.72
N ASP A 317 -17.26 -7.10 -21.94
CA ASP A 317 -16.92 -8.43 -22.41
C ASP A 317 -17.65 -9.51 -21.58
N PRO A 318 -18.72 -10.12 -22.12
CA PRO A 318 -19.48 -11.14 -21.41
C PRO A 318 -18.76 -12.48 -21.33
N ARG A 319 -17.56 -12.65 -21.92
CA ARG A 319 -16.85 -13.94 -21.89
C ARG A 319 -15.33 -13.75 -21.91
N VAL A 320 -14.80 -13.29 -20.78
CA VAL A 320 -13.37 -13.15 -20.56
C VAL A 320 -12.75 -14.52 -20.20
N PRO A 321 -11.77 -15.03 -20.97
CA PRO A 321 -11.12 -16.30 -20.68
C PRO A 321 -10.40 -16.31 -19.33
N LEU A 322 -10.36 -17.47 -18.69
CA LEU A 322 -9.62 -17.65 -17.45
C LEU A 322 -8.10 -17.62 -17.70
N THR A 323 -7.39 -16.93 -16.82
CA THR A 323 -5.93 -16.87 -16.79
C THR A 323 -5.47 -16.95 -15.34
N GLU A 324 -4.24 -17.40 -15.10
CA GLU A 324 -3.68 -17.42 -13.73
C GLU A 324 -3.80 -16.04 -13.04
N LYS A 325 -3.59 -14.96 -13.81
CA LYS A 325 -3.72 -13.58 -13.34
C LYS A 325 -5.12 -13.22 -12.85
N ASN A 326 -6.15 -13.46 -13.66
CA ASN A 326 -7.52 -13.11 -13.28
C ASN A 326 -8.11 -14.07 -12.24
N ILE A 327 -7.68 -15.34 -12.21
CA ILE A 327 -7.98 -16.27 -11.10
C ILE A 327 -7.36 -15.74 -9.80
N GLY A 328 -6.09 -15.32 -9.83
CA GLY A 328 -5.45 -14.68 -8.68
C GLY A 328 -6.19 -13.42 -8.20
N GLY A 329 -6.64 -12.57 -9.13
CA GLY A 329 -7.49 -11.41 -8.83
C GLY A 329 -8.85 -11.80 -8.22
N TRP A 330 -9.44 -12.90 -8.67
CA TRP A 330 -10.65 -13.45 -8.05
C TRP A 330 -10.41 -13.93 -6.62
N ILE A 331 -9.29 -14.63 -6.36
CA ILE A 331 -8.90 -15.10 -5.02
C ILE A 331 -8.69 -13.92 -4.06
N PHE A 332 -8.07 -12.82 -4.52
CA PHE A 332 -8.03 -11.57 -3.74
C PHE A 332 -9.45 -11.12 -3.36
N GLY A 333 -10.37 -11.10 -4.34
CA GLY A 333 -11.74 -10.64 -4.15
C GLY A 333 -12.54 -11.53 -3.20
N PHE A 334 -12.28 -12.84 -3.26
CA PHE A 334 -12.82 -13.82 -2.33
C PHE A 334 -12.31 -13.57 -0.91
N ARG A 335 -10.98 -13.50 -0.72
CA ARG A 335 -10.37 -13.40 0.61
C ARG A 335 -10.79 -12.13 1.33
N LYS A 336 -10.85 -11.01 0.61
CA LYS A 336 -11.40 -9.75 1.14
C LYS A 336 -12.83 -9.94 1.67
N ARG A 337 -13.74 -10.48 0.86
CA ARG A 337 -15.15 -10.73 1.25
C ARG A 337 -15.26 -11.74 2.38
N HIS A 338 -14.40 -12.75 2.39
CA HIS A 338 -14.36 -13.76 3.45
C HIS A 338 -14.06 -13.12 4.80
N ILE A 339 -13.03 -12.28 4.86
CA ILE A 339 -12.62 -11.56 6.06
C ILE A 339 -13.67 -10.51 6.48
N GLU A 340 -14.30 -9.82 5.52
CA GLU A 340 -15.41 -8.90 5.81
C GLU A 340 -16.61 -9.64 6.44
N ASN A 341 -17.00 -10.80 5.91
CA ASN A 341 -18.07 -11.63 6.49
C ASN A 341 -17.67 -12.19 7.86
N THR A 342 -16.40 -12.53 8.10
CA THR A 342 -15.90 -12.92 9.43
C THR A 342 -16.14 -11.82 10.46
N ARG A 343 -15.83 -10.56 10.11
CA ARG A 343 -16.11 -9.40 10.97
C ARG A 343 -17.62 -9.23 11.18
N ASP A 344 -18.42 -9.32 10.12
CA ASP A 344 -19.86 -9.09 10.22
C ASP A 344 -20.58 -10.21 10.98
N ALA A 345 -20.07 -11.45 10.94
CA ALA A 345 -20.49 -12.52 11.85
C ALA A 345 -20.17 -12.18 13.32
N ALA A 346 -18.98 -11.65 13.63
CA ALA A 346 -18.67 -11.19 14.99
C ALA A 346 -19.62 -10.07 15.46
N ARG A 347 -20.03 -9.15 14.58
CA ARG A 347 -21.05 -8.13 14.88
C ARG A 347 -22.43 -8.73 15.13
N LEU A 348 -22.86 -9.69 14.30
CA LEU A 348 -24.10 -10.43 14.51
C LEU A 348 -24.10 -11.16 15.85
N TYR A 349 -22.98 -11.80 16.21
CA TYR A 349 -22.84 -12.43 17.52
C TYR A 349 -23.01 -11.44 18.66
N ARG A 350 -22.30 -10.29 18.60
CA ARG A 350 -22.40 -9.24 19.63
C ARG A 350 -23.79 -8.64 19.79
N LEU A 351 -24.52 -8.54 18.69
CA LEU A 351 -25.89 -8.04 18.70
C LEU A 351 -26.88 -9.09 19.20
N THR A 352 -26.72 -10.37 18.83
CA THR A 352 -27.81 -11.36 18.91
C THR A 352 -27.56 -12.50 19.90
N ASP A 353 -26.34 -12.62 20.42
CA ASP A 353 -25.86 -13.72 21.26
C ASP A 353 -25.96 -15.13 20.62
N ASP A 354 -26.27 -15.21 19.31
CA ASP A 354 -26.29 -16.47 18.56
C ASP A 354 -24.86 -16.98 18.35
N LYS A 355 -24.52 -18.00 19.14
CA LYS A 355 -23.17 -18.60 19.19
C LYS A 355 -22.67 -19.08 17.84
N ARG A 356 -23.55 -19.45 16.90
CA ARG A 356 -23.12 -19.91 15.56
C ARG A 356 -22.23 -18.88 14.86
N TYR A 357 -22.57 -17.60 14.96
CA TYR A 357 -21.78 -16.54 14.32
C TYR A 357 -20.45 -16.31 15.06
N GLY A 358 -20.47 -16.32 16.40
CA GLY A 358 -19.28 -16.12 17.23
C GLY A 358 -18.26 -17.26 17.06
N ASP A 359 -18.73 -18.50 17.11
CA ASP A 359 -17.92 -19.71 16.92
C ASP A 359 -17.34 -19.75 15.51
N TRP A 360 -18.14 -19.42 14.49
CA TRP A 360 -17.66 -19.37 13.10
C TRP A 360 -16.61 -18.28 12.92
N ALA A 361 -16.85 -17.05 13.38
CA ALA A 361 -15.90 -15.95 13.26
C ALA A 361 -14.58 -16.25 13.99
N ALA A 362 -14.64 -16.79 15.22
CA ALA A 362 -13.47 -17.22 15.96
C ALA A 362 -12.69 -18.31 15.22
N SER A 363 -13.38 -19.31 14.66
CA SER A 363 -12.73 -20.38 13.89
C SER A 363 -12.07 -19.89 12.59
N GLN A 364 -12.53 -18.77 12.01
CA GLN A 364 -11.84 -18.19 10.85
C GLN A 364 -10.52 -17.52 11.28
N LEU A 365 -10.48 -16.85 12.44
CA LEU A 365 -9.22 -16.34 13.00
C LEU A 365 -8.27 -17.47 13.39
N ASP A 366 -8.78 -18.57 13.97
CA ASP A 366 -8.01 -19.78 14.23
C ASP A 366 -7.38 -20.30 12.91
N PHE A 367 -8.17 -20.42 11.84
CA PHE A 367 -7.65 -20.83 10.53
C PHE A 367 -6.48 -19.96 10.05
N TYR A 368 -6.60 -18.63 10.12
CA TYR A 368 -5.49 -17.78 9.70
C TYR A 368 -4.28 -17.87 10.65
N ALA A 369 -4.48 -17.94 11.96
CA ALA A 369 -3.39 -18.08 12.93
C ALA A 369 -2.63 -19.40 12.76
N ASP A 370 -3.35 -20.52 12.57
CA ASP A 370 -2.76 -21.85 12.45
C ASP A 370 -2.07 -22.08 11.09
N ASN A 371 -2.49 -21.34 10.06
CA ASN A 371 -2.03 -21.53 8.70
C ASN A 371 -1.16 -20.40 8.16
N LEU A 372 -1.03 -19.25 8.85
CA LEU A 372 -0.27 -18.10 8.36
C LEU A 372 1.11 -18.55 7.86
N GLN A 373 1.79 -19.38 8.65
CA GLN A 373 3.14 -19.89 8.35
C GLN A 373 3.25 -20.77 7.08
N LYS A 374 2.13 -21.30 6.57
CA LYS A 374 2.08 -22.14 5.36
C LYS A 374 2.02 -21.35 4.04
N TRP A 375 1.56 -20.09 4.05
CA TRP A 375 1.69 -19.20 2.87
C TRP A 375 3.11 -18.65 2.76
N PRO A 376 3.91 -18.90 1.73
CA PRO A 376 5.30 -18.44 1.69
C PRO A 376 5.40 -16.91 1.78
N VAL A 377 6.44 -16.41 2.44
CA VAL A 377 6.80 -14.99 2.33
C VAL A 377 7.35 -14.75 0.92
N VAL A 378 6.66 -13.93 0.14
CA VAL A 378 7.04 -13.60 -1.23
C VAL A 378 7.15 -12.10 -1.41
N LYS A 379 7.73 -11.66 -2.55
CA LYS A 379 7.89 -10.24 -2.89
C LYS A 379 7.63 -9.88 -4.36
N PRO A 380 6.52 -10.34 -4.97
CA PRO A 380 6.31 -10.20 -6.41
C PRO A 380 6.14 -8.74 -6.85
N LYS A 381 5.76 -7.82 -5.95
CA LYS A 381 5.73 -6.36 -6.18
C LYS A 381 6.90 -5.60 -5.56
N GLY A 382 7.97 -6.30 -5.21
CA GLY A 382 9.16 -5.71 -4.58
C GLY A 382 8.98 -5.31 -3.12
N ASN A 383 7.93 -5.81 -2.46
CA ASN A 383 7.62 -5.67 -1.03
C ASN A 383 7.15 -7.02 -0.46
N TYR A 384 7.36 -7.26 0.84
CA TYR A 384 7.09 -8.56 1.46
C TYR A 384 5.62 -8.73 1.81
N THR A 385 5.05 -9.87 1.42
CA THR A 385 3.64 -10.24 1.60
C THR A 385 3.52 -11.72 1.90
N ARG A 386 2.38 -12.13 2.46
CA ARG A 386 2.09 -13.53 2.75
C ARG A 386 0.69 -13.93 2.28
N LEU A 387 -0.34 -13.22 2.74
CA LEU A 387 -1.72 -13.54 2.38
C LEU A 387 -2.08 -12.99 0.99
N GLY A 388 -1.52 -11.84 0.64
CA GLY A 388 -1.80 -11.10 -0.59
C GLY A 388 -0.77 -11.30 -1.70
N CYS A 389 -0.82 -10.40 -2.69
CA CYS A 389 0.22 -10.29 -3.72
C CYS A 389 1.21 -9.16 -3.42
N GLN A 390 0.86 -8.24 -2.53
CA GLN A 390 1.73 -7.19 -2.02
C GLN A 390 1.37 -6.89 -0.57
N SER A 391 2.27 -6.23 0.15
CA SER A 391 2.15 -5.93 1.59
C SER A 391 0.90 -5.10 1.94
N LEU A 392 0.36 -4.34 0.98
CA LEU A 392 -0.88 -3.59 1.14
C LEU A 392 -2.05 -4.49 1.54
N GLU A 393 -2.19 -5.65 0.90
CA GLU A 393 -3.29 -6.56 1.19
C GLU A 393 -3.21 -7.09 2.62
N ASP A 394 -2.03 -7.58 3.03
CA ASP A 394 -1.79 -8.02 4.39
C ASP A 394 -2.17 -6.94 5.41
N ALA A 395 -1.82 -5.67 5.15
CA ALA A 395 -2.18 -4.55 6.03
C ALA A 395 -3.69 -4.27 6.07
N THR A 396 -4.36 -4.23 4.91
CA THR A 396 -5.82 -3.99 4.85
C THR A 396 -6.61 -5.08 5.56
N TRP A 397 -6.17 -6.34 5.43
CA TRP A 397 -6.80 -7.48 6.08
C TRP A 397 -6.47 -7.55 7.57
N LEU A 398 -5.26 -7.15 7.97
CA LEU A 398 -4.88 -7.04 9.38
C LEU A 398 -5.83 -6.13 10.16
N ALA A 399 -6.23 -4.99 9.59
CA ALA A 399 -7.18 -4.07 10.23
C ALA A 399 -8.56 -4.74 10.48
N LEU A 400 -9.03 -5.57 9.53
CA LEU A 400 -10.29 -6.32 9.68
C LEU A 400 -10.17 -7.47 10.68
N PHE A 401 -9.04 -8.17 10.70
CA PHE A 401 -8.77 -9.19 11.72
C PHE A 401 -8.74 -8.57 13.13
N ALA A 402 -8.08 -7.42 13.29
CA ALA A 402 -7.99 -6.74 14.59
C ALA A 402 -9.39 -6.31 15.07
N GLU A 403 -10.22 -5.77 14.18
CA GLU A 403 -11.60 -5.41 14.50
C GLU A 403 -12.46 -6.63 14.85
N THR A 404 -12.31 -7.74 14.12
CA THR A 404 -13.00 -9.00 14.43
C THR A 404 -12.61 -9.50 15.83
N ALA A 405 -11.31 -9.52 16.15
CA ALA A 405 -10.81 -9.94 17.46
C ALA A 405 -11.33 -9.02 18.58
N ARG A 406 -11.35 -7.70 18.37
CA ARG A 406 -11.93 -6.73 19.33
C ARG A 406 -13.40 -7.03 19.61
N LEU A 407 -14.19 -7.32 18.57
CA LEU A 407 -15.62 -7.66 18.72
C LEU A 407 -15.82 -8.96 19.49
N LEU A 408 -14.93 -9.95 19.34
CA LEU A 408 -15.03 -11.24 20.03
C LEU A 408 -14.35 -11.26 21.41
N ARG A 409 -13.58 -10.22 21.76
CA ARG A 409 -12.88 -10.11 23.04
C ARG A 409 -13.87 -10.20 24.21
N ASP A 410 -13.44 -10.87 25.27
CA ASP A 410 -14.19 -11.08 26.52
C ASP A 410 -15.53 -11.81 26.33
N THR A 411 -15.73 -12.46 25.18
CA THR A 411 -16.88 -13.34 24.95
C THR A 411 -16.52 -14.81 25.24
N PRO A 412 -17.52 -15.68 25.54
CA PRO A 412 -17.28 -17.11 25.73
C PRO A 412 -16.60 -17.82 24.54
N ALA A 413 -16.68 -17.27 23.32
CA ALA A 413 -16.03 -17.84 22.14
C ALA A 413 -14.49 -17.67 22.16
N VAL A 414 -13.96 -16.78 23.01
CA VAL A 414 -12.53 -16.41 23.03
C VAL A 414 -11.98 -16.45 24.46
N PRO A 415 -11.54 -17.63 24.94
CA PRO A 415 -10.78 -17.70 26.19
C PRO A 415 -9.39 -17.04 26.04
N PRO A 416 -8.72 -16.70 27.15
CA PRO A 416 -7.40 -16.05 27.12
C PRO A 416 -6.34 -16.78 26.28
N SER A 417 -6.36 -18.12 26.25
CA SER A 417 -5.43 -18.92 25.44
C SER A 417 -5.63 -18.72 23.94
N ARG A 418 -6.88 -18.64 23.47
CA ARG A 418 -7.21 -18.37 22.07
C ARG A 418 -6.89 -16.92 21.69
N TRP A 419 -7.14 -15.98 22.59
CA TRP A 419 -6.71 -14.59 22.42
C TRP A 419 -5.20 -14.46 22.20
N GLN A 420 -4.42 -15.19 23.00
CA GLN A 420 -2.96 -15.23 22.91
C GLN A 420 -2.49 -15.95 21.64
N SER A 421 -3.13 -17.06 21.24
CA SER A 421 -2.76 -17.77 20.01
C SER A 421 -2.97 -16.91 18.75
N TRP A 422 -4.00 -16.07 18.71
CA TRP A 422 -4.16 -15.11 17.61
C TRP A 422 -3.06 -14.05 17.59
N TYR A 423 -2.61 -13.58 18.76
CA TYR A 423 -1.49 -12.64 18.82
C TYR A 423 -0.21 -13.26 18.25
N ASP A 424 0.15 -14.44 18.74
CA ASP A 424 1.40 -15.11 18.39
C ASP A 424 1.38 -15.70 16.96
N GLY A 425 0.24 -16.21 16.51
CA GLY A 425 0.09 -16.90 15.22
C GLY A 425 -0.29 -15.99 14.05
N LEU A 426 -0.97 -14.87 14.30
CA LEU A 426 -1.52 -14.00 13.26
C LEU A 426 -1.04 -12.55 13.37
N PHE A 427 -1.35 -11.86 14.48
CA PHE A 427 -1.20 -10.41 14.57
C PHE A 427 0.26 -9.97 14.61
N LYS A 428 1.06 -10.49 15.56
CA LYS A 428 2.46 -10.12 15.71
C LYS A 428 3.29 -10.47 14.46
N PRO A 429 3.20 -11.69 13.88
CA PRO A 429 3.94 -12.01 12.66
C PRO A 429 3.56 -11.13 11.46
N GLN A 430 2.29 -10.71 11.35
CA GLN A 430 1.88 -9.77 10.29
C GLN A 430 2.50 -8.39 10.50
N VAL A 431 2.48 -7.83 11.72
CA VAL A 431 3.13 -6.55 12.01
C VAL A 431 4.64 -6.61 11.71
N GLU A 432 5.32 -7.68 12.12
CA GLU A 432 6.74 -7.90 11.83
C GLU A 432 7.03 -7.98 10.32
N LEU A 433 6.15 -8.61 9.54
CA LEU A 433 6.25 -8.66 8.08
C LEU A 433 6.09 -7.26 7.46
N LEU A 434 5.07 -6.50 7.88
CA LEU A 434 4.77 -5.17 7.36
C LEU A 434 5.89 -4.16 7.67
N ASN A 435 6.56 -4.31 8.82
CA ASN A 435 7.71 -3.48 9.20
C ASN A 435 8.92 -3.63 8.27
N ARG A 436 8.97 -4.70 7.46
CA ARG A 436 10.06 -4.93 6.51
C ARG A 436 9.85 -4.18 5.19
N SER A 437 8.68 -3.61 4.94
CA SER A 437 8.33 -2.98 3.65
C SER A 437 7.94 -1.51 3.82
N PHE A 438 8.12 -0.72 2.76
CA PHE A 438 7.68 0.68 2.70
C PHE A 438 8.21 1.54 3.86
N LEU A 439 9.53 1.51 4.08
CA LEU A 439 10.26 2.48 4.91
C LEU A 439 10.43 3.81 4.15
N ILE A 440 9.28 4.41 3.82
CA ILE A 440 9.11 5.65 3.06
C ILE A 440 7.69 6.19 3.30
N VAL A 441 7.47 7.48 3.00
CA VAL A 441 6.12 8.07 3.03
C VAL A 441 5.33 7.60 1.82
N HIS A 442 4.22 6.90 2.03
CA HIS A 442 3.43 6.31 0.95
C HIS A 442 2.05 5.84 1.45
N ASN A 443 1.03 5.81 0.58
CA ASN A 443 -0.31 5.38 1.00
C ASN A 443 -0.31 3.94 1.59
N ILE A 444 0.45 3.04 0.96
CA ILE A 444 0.67 1.67 1.45
C ILE A 444 1.36 1.67 2.83
N ALA A 445 2.36 2.53 3.03
CA ALA A 445 3.03 2.65 4.32
C ALA A 445 2.05 3.11 5.40
N LEU A 446 1.18 4.09 5.09
CA LEU A 446 0.15 4.54 6.03
C LEU A 446 -0.81 3.40 6.41
N TRP A 447 -1.24 2.57 5.46
CA TRP A 447 -2.00 1.35 5.75
C TRP A 447 -1.25 0.43 6.71
N HIS A 448 0.04 0.17 6.49
CA HIS A 448 0.85 -0.66 7.39
C HIS A 448 0.89 -0.08 8.81
N ARG A 449 1.13 1.23 8.93
CA ARG A 449 1.24 1.90 10.24
C ARG A 449 -0.09 1.95 10.95
N ALA A 450 -1.18 2.26 10.25
CA ALA A 450 -2.50 2.33 10.82
C ALA A 450 -2.99 0.97 11.34
N SER A 451 -2.87 -0.09 10.53
CA SER A 451 -3.28 -1.44 10.94
C SER A 451 -2.41 -2.00 12.07
N SER A 452 -1.10 -1.75 12.03
CA SER A 452 -0.18 -2.20 13.10
C SER A 452 -0.39 -1.42 14.40
N ALA A 453 -0.68 -0.11 14.34
CA ALA A 453 -1.03 0.69 15.51
C ALA A 453 -2.34 0.20 16.14
N GLN A 454 -3.31 -0.24 15.33
CA GLN A 454 -4.56 -0.81 15.83
C GLN A 454 -4.30 -2.10 16.62
N VAL A 455 -3.40 -2.97 16.13
CA VAL A 455 -2.94 -4.17 16.87
C VAL A 455 -2.25 -3.79 18.18
N ALA A 456 -1.34 -2.81 18.13
CA ALA A 456 -0.63 -2.34 19.33
C ALA A 456 -1.59 -1.82 20.41
N LEU A 457 -2.63 -1.06 20.04
CA LEU A 457 -3.68 -0.62 20.96
C LEU A 457 -4.49 -1.79 21.54
N LEU A 458 -4.88 -2.73 20.68
CA LEU A 458 -5.74 -3.84 21.06
C LEU A 458 -5.09 -4.75 22.12
N TYR A 459 -3.77 -4.92 22.02
CA TYR A 459 -2.95 -5.76 22.90
C TYR A 459 -2.13 -4.98 23.96
N ASP A 460 -2.28 -3.65 24.01
CA ASP A 460 -1.49 -2.72 24.86
C ASP A 460 0.05 -2.90 24.72
N ASP A 461 0.52 -3.15 23.49
CA ASP A 461 1.93 -3.38 23.17
C ASP A 461 2.65 -2.04 22.94
N LYS A 462 3.22 -1.48 24.01
CA LYS A 462 3.89 -0.17 24.00
C LYS A 462 5.14 -0.12 23.09
N PRO A 463 6.03 -1.13 23.06
CA PRO A 463 7.13 -1.17 22.10
C PRO A 463 6.65 -1.17 20.64
N MET A 464 5.63 -1.96 20.31
CA MET A 464 5.04 -1.98 18.96
C MET A 464 4.45 -0.61 18.61
N TRP A 465 3.68 0.00 19.53
CA TRP A 465 3.11 1.34 19.35
C TRP A 465 4.18 2.37 19.00
N LYS A 466 5.23 2.47 19.84
CA LYS A 466 6.34 3.40 19.61
C LYS A 466 6.93 3.21 18.21
N HIS A 467 7.20 1.97 17.82
CA HIS A 467 7.81 1.69 16.53
C HIS A 467 6.92 2.07 15.33
N VAL A 468 5.62 1.76 15.39
CA VAL A 468 4.74 1.97 14.23
C VAL A 468 4.14 3.37 14.17
N VAL A 469 4.14 4.12 15.28
CA VAL A 469 3.57 5.47 15.37
C VAL A 469 4.65 6.56 15.39
N GLU A 470 5.70 6.39 16.19
CA GLU A 470 6.62 7.48 16.56
C GLU A 470 7.97 7.43 15.84
N ASP A 471 8.50 6.24 15.56
CA ASP A 471 9.78 6.10 14.87
C ASP A 471 9.72 6.69 13.44
N LYS A 472 10.90 6.85 12.81
CA LYS A 472 11.01 7.29 11.42
C LYS A 472 10.17 6.39 10.50
N TYR A 473 9.39 7.00 9.60
CA TYR A 473 8.38 6.34 8.76
C TYR A 473 7.18 5.71 9.49
N GLY A 474 7.07 5.94 10.80
CA GLY A 474 5.88 5.68 11.61
C GLY A 474 4.71 6.60 11.22
N LEU A 475 3.54 6.34 11.79
CA LEU A 475 2.28 7.01 11.46
C LEU A 475 2.40 8.55 11.44
N ARG A 476 3.04 9.13 12.46
CA ARG A 476 3.22 10.58 12.58
C ARG A 476 4.04 11.15 11.43
N ASP A 477 5.11 10.45 11.05
CA ASP A 477 5.95 10.85 9.93
C ASP A 477 5.21 10.74 8.58
N GLN A 478 4.36 9.72 8.42
CA GLN A 478 3.48 9.57 7.25
C GLN A 478 2.54 10.78 7.10
N LEU A 479 1.86 11.21 8.17
CA LEU A 479 0.92 12.33 8.09
C LEU A 479 1.63 13.69 8.00
N ARG A 480 2.77 13.85 8.67
CA ARG A 480 3.56 15.09 8.65
C ARG A 480 4.05 15.44 7.25
N ARG A 481 4.59 14.46 6.51
CA ARG A 481 5.17 14.64 5.17
C ARG A 481 4.28 14.17 4.02
N GLY A 482 3.29 13.33 4.28
CA GLY A 482 2.39 12.78 3.26
C GLY A 482 1.11 13.60 3.05
N VAL A 483 0.69 14.39 4.04
CA VAL A 483 -0.44 15.32 3.91
C VAL A 483 0.10 16.73 3.71
N THR A 484 -0.25 17.36 2.58
CA THR A 484 0.18 18.71 2.23
C THR A 484 -0.40 19.76 3.19
N SER A 485 0.07 21.01 3.13
CA SER A 485 -0.46 22.10 3.96
C SER A 485 -1.86 22.55 3.52
N ASP A 486 -2.28 22.12 2.33
CA ASP A 486 -3.64 22.26 1.81
C ASP A 486 -4.53 21.05 2.14
N TYR A 487 -4.04 20.11 2.95
CA TYR A 487 -4.74 18.92 3.40
C TYR A 487 -5.13 17.92 2.30
N PHE A 488 -4.33 17.81 1.25
CA PHE A 488 -4.40 16.69 0.31
C PHE A 488 -3.29 15.69 0.56
N TRP A 489 -3.52 14.44 0.19
CA TRP A 489 -2.44 13.47 0.11
C TRP A 489 -1.46 13.82 -1.02
N TYR A 490 -0.15 13.71 -0.76
CA TYR A 490 0.91 14.22 -1.63
C TYR A 490 0.96 13.60 -3.03
N GLU A 491 0.40 12.40 -3.20
CA GLU A 491 0.29 11.71 -4.50
C GLU A 491 -0.75 12.36 -5.41
N GLN A 492 -1.47 13.38 -4.92
CA GLN A 492 -2.37 14.27 -5.66
C GLN A 492 -3.58 13.57 -6.30
N SER A 493 -3.70 12.26 -6.19
CA SER A 493 -4.89 11.51 -6.60
C SER A 493 -6.02 11.63 -5.57
N MET A 494 -7.22 11.97 -6.03
CA MET A 494 -8.41 12.00 -5.18
C MET A 494 -8.79 10.60 -4.68
N GLY A 495 -8.52 9.57 -5.48
CA GLY A 495 -8.70 8.17 -5.08
C GLY A 495 -7.78 7.80 -3.92
N TYR A 496 -6.50 8.11 -4.02
CA TYR A 496 -5.54 7.84 -2.95
C TYR A 496 -5.73 8.74 -1.72
N ASN A 497 -6.23 9.96 -1.89
CA ASN A 497 -6.65 10.83 -0.80
C ASN A 497 -7.76 10.18 0.04
N ALA A 498 -8.80 9.63 -0.60
CA ALA A 498 -9.84 8.86 0.10
C ALA A 498 -9.30 7.53 0.67
N TYR A 499 -8.31 6.92 0.01
CA TYR A 499 -7.73 5.65 0.42
C TYR A 499 -6.96 5.75 1.74
N VAL A 500 -6.18 6.82 1.94
CA VAL A 500 -5.47 7.06 3.20
C VAL A 500 -6.41 7.38 4.36
N VAL A 501 -7.53 8.05 4.09
CA VAL A 501 -8.60 8.25 5.09
C VAL A 501 -9.18 6.90 5.53
N THR A 502 -9.43 5.99 4.57
CA THR A 502 -9.95 4.66 4.84
C THR A 502 -8.99 3.83 5.72
N ALA A 503 -7.67 4.01 5.56
CA ALA A 503 -6.67 3.39 6.43
C ALA A 503 -6.78 3.81 7.90
N MET A 504 -7.06 5.10 8.12
CA MET A 504 -7.07 5.71 9.45
C MET A 504 -8.36 5.44 10.23
N GLN A 505 -9.48 5.24 9.54
CA GLN A 505 -10.81 5.06 10.17
C GLN A 505 -10.84 3.95 11.23
N PRO A 506 -10.38 2.70 10.97
CA PRO A 506 -10.41 1.64 11.97
C PRO A 506 -9.53 1.94 13.20
N LEU A 507 -8.35 2.55 12.98
CA LEU A 507 -7.45 2.93 14.07
C LEU A 507 -8.09 3.98 14.99
N LEU A 508 -8.66 5.05 14.41
CA LEU A 508 -9.32 6.10 15.18
C LEU A 508 -10.55 5.57 15.91
N ALA A 509 -11.36 4.71 15.26
CA ALA A 509 -12.48 4.06 15.93
C ALA A 509 -12.03 3.19 17.10
N ALA A 510 -10.99 2.37 16.92
CA ALA A 510 -10.43 1.53 17.98
C ALA A 510 -9.88 2.37 19.15
N ALA A 511 -9.14 3.45 18.87
CA ALA A 511 -8.65 4.35 19.91
C ALA A 511 -9.81 5.00 20.69
N GLY A 512 -10.87 5.44 20.01
CA GLY A 512 -12.08 5.95 20.64
C GLY A 512 -12.73 4.93 21.58
N LEU A 513 -12.96 3.71 21.08
CA LEU A 513 -13.62 2.63 21.82
C LEU A 513 -12.80 2.08 22.99
N LEU A 514 -11.48 2.17 22.92
CA LEU A 514 -10.55 1.76 23.99
C LEU A 514 -10.24 2.91 24.97
N GLY A 515 -10.84 4.10 24.80
CA GLY A 515 -10.60 5.25 25.68
C GLY A 515 -9.22 5.90 25.49
N ARG A 516 -8.59 5.72 24.33
CA ARG A 516 -7.23 6.17 23.99
C ARG A 516 -7.20 7.35 23.01
N VAL A 517 -8.25 8.16 22.97
CA VAL A 517 -8.40 9.33 22.06
C VAL A 517 -7.20 10.28 22.12
N ALA A 518 -6.64 10.50 23.32
CA ALA A 518 -5.53 11.43 23.53
C ALA A 518 -4.26 11.08 22.72
N GLU A 519 -4.08 9.82 22.33
CA GLU A 519 -2.89 9.36 21.60
C GLU A 519 -2.84 9.78 20.13
N LEU A 520 -3.99 10.10 19.54
CA LEU A 520 -4.14 10.35 18.11
C LEU A 520 -4.91 11.65 17.82
N ARG A 521 -5.00 12.59 18.77
CA ARG A 521 -5.80 13.81 18.64
C ARG A 521 -5.37 14.65 17.43
N ASP A 522 -4.06 14.88 17.30
CA ASP A 522 -3.51 15.73 16.23
C ASP A 522 -3.69 15.06 14.86
N GLU A 523 -3.43 13.75 14.80
CA GLU A 523 -3.59 12.93 13.60
C GLU A 523 -5.06 12.90 13.15
N ALA A 524 -6.00 12.82 14.09
CA ALA A 524 -7.43 12.82 13.81
C ALA A 524 -7.89 14.14 13.18
N ALA A 525 -7.40 15.29 13.66
CA ALA A 525 -7.70 16.59 13.06
C ALA A 525 -7.16 16.72 11.62
N ILE A 526 -5.97 16.18 11.34
CA ILE A 526 -5.41 16.12 9.98
C ILE A 526 -6.27 15.23 9.07
N VAL A 527 -6.70 14.06 9.56
CA VAL A 527 -7.56 13.13 8.81
C VAL A 527 -8.92 13.75 8.51
N GLN A 528 -9.51 14.51 9.42
CA GLN A 528 -10.77 15.21 9.16
C GLN A 528 -10.64 16.18 7.97
N ASN A 529 -9.51 16.88 7.89
CA ASN A 529 -9.26 17.82 6.80
C ASN A 529 -9.03 17.13 5.46
N LEU A 530 -8.38 15.95 5.45
CA LEU A 530 -8.29 15.11 4.25
C LEU A 530 -9.65 14.71 3.67
N VAL A 531 -10.69 14.59 4.51
CA VAL A 531 -12.06 14.27 4.06
C VAL A 531 -12.78 15.51 3.53
N ILE A 532 -12.52 16.68 4.13
CA ILE A 532 -13.18 17.94 3.77
C ILE A 532 -12.57 18.55 2.49
N ALA A 533 -11.25 18.47 2.30
CA ALA A 533 -10.54 19.18 1.23
C ALA A 533 -11.07 18.88 -0.19
N PRO A 534 -11.34 17.63 -0.59
CA PRO A 534 -11.90 17.38 -1.93
C PRO A 534 -13.27 18.03 -2.17
N LEU A 535 -14.05 18.27 -1.12
CA LEU A 535 -15.39 18.88 -1.22
C LEU A 535 -15.32 20.35 -1.66
N THR A 536 -14.21 21.03 -1.36
CA THR A 536 -13.97 22.43 -1.73
C THR A 536 -13.56 22.58 -3.19
N LEU A 537 -13.22 21.47 -3.87
CA LEU A 537 -12.83 21.46 -5.27
C LEU A 537 -13.94 21.08 -6.25
N ARG A 538 -15.10 20.64 -5.74
CA ARG A 538 -16.17 20.08 -6.57
C ARG A 538 -16.66 21.08 -7.63
N PHE A 539 -16.98 20.59 -8.81
CA PHE A 539 -17.72 21.33 -9.83
C PHE A 539 -19.21 21.44 -9.45
N PRO A 540 -19.99 22.32 -10.12
CA PRO A 540 -21.41 22.52 -9.81
C PRO A 540 -22.29 21.26 -9.98
N ASP A 541 -21.90 20.34 -10.87
CA ASP A 541 -22.52 19.00 -11.03
C ASP A 541 -22.13 18.00 -9.92
N ARG A 542 -21.34 18.46 -8.94
CA ARG A 542 -20.75 17.72 -7.83
C ARG A 542 -19.61 16.80 -8.21
N THR A 543 -19.16 16.73 -9.47
CA THR A 543 -17.94 15.97 -9.79
C THR A 543 -16.74 16.61 -9.09
N ILE A 544 -15.75 15.80 -8.72
CA ILE A 544 -14.47 16.26 -8.15
C ILE A 544 -13.41 16.13 -9.26
N PRO A 545 -12.49 17.10 -9.42
CA PRO A 545 -11.35 16.95 -10.32
C PRO A 545 -10.60 15.63 -10.10
N ASN A 546 -10.07 15.04 -11.17
CA ASN A 546 -9.56 13.67 -11.14
C ASN A 546 -8.09 13.52 -11.59
N PRO A 547 -7.14 14.33 -11.05
CA PRO A 547 -5.73 14.25 -11.44
C PRO A 547 -5.08 12.94 -10.95
N ALA A 548 -3.91 12.66 -11.53
CA ALA A 548 -3.06 11.52 -11.21
C ALA A 548 -3.78 10.16 -11.39
N ASP A 549 -3.21 9.08 -10.85
CA ASP A 549 -3.89 7.78 -10.89
C ASP A 549 -5.15 7.78 -10.01
N ALA A 550 -6.31 7.85 -10.62
CA ALA A 550 -7.60 7.65 -9.99
C ALA A 550 -8.52 6.81 -10.88
N GLY A 551 -9.62 6.29 -10.32
CA GLY A 551 -10.66 5.64 -11.14
C GLY A 551 -11.50 6.68 -11.89
N ARG A 552 -12.79 6.37 -12.08
CA ARG A 552 -13.78 7.32 -12.59
C ARG A 552 -13.81 8.58 -11.71
N PRO A 553 -14.04 9.79 -12.28
CA PRO A 553 -14.28 10.99 -11.49
C PRO A 553 -15.31 10.77 -10.37
N GLY A 554 -14.89 11.09 -9.14
CA GLY A 554 -15.73 10.96 -7.95
C GLY A 554 -16.79 12.06 -7.89
N HIS A 555 -17.86 11.82 -7.12
CA HIS A 555 -18.87 12.84 -6.84
C HIS A 555 -18.81 13.26 -5.37
N ALA A 556 -18.70 14.56 -5.13
CA ALA A 556 -18.75 15.17 -3.82
C ALA A 556 -20.12 14.90 -3.17
N SER A 557 -20.08 14.28 -2.00
CA SER A 557 -21.24 14.03 -1.17
C SER A 557 -20.81 14.04 0.29
N ALA A 558 -21.77 14.24 1.18
CA ALA A 558 -21.53 14.14 2.61
C ALA A 558 -21.34 12.68 3.08
N ARG A 559 -21.40 11.67 2.19
CA ARG A 559 -21.21 10.26 2.57
C ARG A 559 -19.82 9.98 3.16
N GLY A 560 -18.77 10.64 2.66
CA GLY A 560 -17.43 10.51 3.25
C GLY A 560 -17.38 11.03 4.68
N LEU A 561 -18.06 12.16 4.93
CA LEU A 561 -18.22 12.76 6.26
C LEU A 561 -19.13 11.91 7.17
N ALA A 562 -20.18 11.31 6.60
CA ALA A 562 -21.07 10.39 7.29
C ALA A 562 -20.32 9.16 7.77
N ARG A 563 -19.43 8.56 6.95
CA ARG A 563 -18.63 7.39 7.36
C ARG A 563 -17.67 7.63 8.53
N ILE A 564 -17.36 8.88 8.85
CA ILE A 564 -16.48 9.24 9.98
C ILE A 564 -17.23 9.91 11.12
N TYR A 565 -18.56 10.03 11.08
CA TYR A 565 -19.32 10.86 12.03
C TYR A 565 -19.07 10.50 13.50
N ARG A 566 -18.86 9.21 13.79
CA ARG A 566 -18.66 8.73 15.17
C ARG A 566 -17.30 9.09 15.77
N ILE A 567 -16.31 9.40 14.93
CA ILE A 567 -14.94 9.77 15.35
C ILE A 567 -14.59 11.23 15.03
N LEU A 568 -15.12 11.79 13.94
CA LEU A 568 -14.76 13.09 13.39
C LEU A 568 -16.02 13.82 12.90
N PRO A 569 -16.99 14.11 13.80
CA PRO A 569 -18.30 14.61 13.41
C PRO A 569 -18.22 15.97 12.69
N THR A 570 -19.07 16.11 11.68
CA THR A 570 -19.35 17.34 10.95
C THR A 570 -20.86 17.51 10.84
N ALA A 571 -21.35 18.74 10.71
CA ALA A 571 -22.78 19.00 10.55
C ALA A 571 -23.39 18.24 9.35
N PRO A 572 -22.86 18.35 8.11
CA PRO A 572 -23.41 17.62 6.97
C PRO A 572 -23.21 16.10 7.06
N GLY A 573 -22.10 15.64 7.65
CA GLY A 573 -21.86 14.21 7.86
C GLY A 573 -22.86 13.59 8.83
N LEU A 574 -23.16 14.29 9.92
CA LEU A 574 -24.10 13.82 10.94
C LEU A 574 -25.54 13.83 10.43
N ALA A 575 -25.93 14.87 9.68
CA ALA A 575 -27.24 14.91 9.02
C ALA A 575 -27.40 13.77 8.00
N THR A 576 -26.35 13.47 7.22
CA THR A 576 -26.36 12.36 6.25
C THR A 576 -26.43 11.00 6.94
N ALA A 577 -25.66 10.81 8.02
CA ALA A 577 -25.68 9.57 8.81
C ALA A 577 -27.05 9.33 9.48
N ALA A 578 -27.75 10.40 9.86
CA ALA A 578 -29.08 10.31 10.46
C ALA A 578 -30.20 9.96 9.45
N ALA A 579 -29.91 9.97 8.15
CA ALA A 579 -30.89 9.70 7.13
C ALA A 579 -31.29 8.21 7.11
N PRO A 580 -32.57 7.86 6.90
CA PRO A 580 -33.04 6.46 6.91
C PRO A 580 -32.29 5.54 5.92
N GLU A 581 -31.77 6.08 4.82
CA GLU A 581 -31.00 5.36 3.82
C GLU A 581 -29.57 4.99 4.25
N ASP A 582 -29.03 5.60 5.31
CA ASP A 582 -27.67 5.33 5.83
C ASP A 582 -27.67 4.39 7.05
N ARG A 583 -28.65 3.47 7.10
CA ARG A 583 -28.66 2.37 8.09
C ARG A 583 -27.47 1.43 7.86
N ASN A 584 -26.60 1.35 8.86
CA ASN A 584 -25.43 0.50 8.85
C ASN A 584 -25.04 0.13 10.30
N TRP A 585 -24.00 -0.69 10.47
CA TRP A 585 -23.54 -1.11 11.79
C TRP A 585 -23.14 0.06 12.70
N ASP A 586 -22.52 1.10 12.18
CA ASP A 586 -22.10 2.27 12.96
C ASP A 586 -23.33 3.06 13.43
N THR A 587 -24.29 3.35 12.53
CA THR A 587 -25.51 4.09 12.87
C THR A 587 -26.45 3.31 13.79
N LEU A 588 -26.31 1.98 13.86
CA LEU A 588 -27.03 1.14 14.81
C LEU A 588 -26.46 1.24 16.23
N VAL A 589 -25.13 1.15 16.38
CA VAL A 589 -24.48 1.07 17.71
C VAL A 589 -24.05 2.42 18.28
N ASP A 590 -23.99 3.47 17.46
CA ASP A 590 -23.69 4.85 17.88
C ASP A 590 -24.67 5.84 17.23
N PRO A 591 -25.98 5.80 17.54
CA PRO A 591 -27.01 6.49 16.76
C PRO A 591 -26.72 7.98 16.52
N PRO A 592 -26.77 8.48 15.26
CA PRO A 592 -26.49 9.88 14.92
C PRO A 592 -27.32 10.89 15.71
N ALA A 593 -28.58 10.57 16.03
CA ALA A 593 -29.43 11.41 16.87
C ALA A 593 -28.89 11.56 18.30
N ALA A 594 -28.34 10.48 18.88
CA ALA A 594 -27.70 10.52 20.20
C ALA A 594 -26.39 11.32 20.15
N VAL A 595 -25.61 11.18 19.07
CA VAL A 595 -24.41 12.00 18.85
C VAL A 595 -24.78 13.49 18.75
N ALA A 596 -25.81 13.83 17.97
CA ALA A 596 -26.29 15.20 17.82
C ALA A 596 -26.74 15.81 19.15
N ALA A 597 -27.54 15.07 19.92
CA ALA A 597 -27.97 15.48 21.25
C ALA A 597 -26.78 15.73 22.19
N SER A 598 -25.77 14.85 22.16
CA SER A 598 -24.57 15.00 22.99
C SER A 598 -23.71 16.23 22.64
N LEU A 599 -23.81 16.71 21.40
CA LEU A 599 -23.09 17.89 20.91
C LEU A 599 -23.95 19.16 20.88
N GLY A 600 -25.22 19.09 21.34
CA GLY A 600 -26.14 20.22 21.30
C GLY A 600 -26.53 20.66 19.89
N VAL A 601 -26.43 19.76 18.89
CA VAL A 601 -26.69 20.08 17.48
C VAL A 601 -28.12 19.72 17.11
N ASN A 602 -28.85 20.68 16.55
CA ASN A 602 -30.16 20.42 15.96
C ASN A 602 -29.99 19.96 14.50
N LEU A 603 -30.23 18.67 14.25
CA LEU A 603 -30.08 18.06 12.92
C LEU A 603 -30.98 18.68 11.84
N ALA A 604 -32.13 19.24 12.21
CA ALA A 604 -33.02 19.91 11.26
C ALA A 604 -32.46 21.26 10.78
N VAL A 605 -31.58 21.88 11.57
CA VAL A 605 -30.97 23.20 11.30
C VAL A 605 -29.53 23.08 10.80
N ALA A 606 -28.83 22.01 11.17
CA ALA A 606 -27.40 21.80 10.90
C ALA A 606 -27.00 21.86 9.42
N GLY A 607 -27.96 21.77 8.49
CA GLY A 607 -27.75 21.96 7.06
C GLY A 607 -26.97 20.82 6.40
N ALA A 608 -27.48 20.34 5.27
CA ALA A 608 -26.80 19.31 4.46
C ALA A 608 -25.78 19.90 3.47
N GLY A 609 -25.49 21.21 3.56
CA GLY A 609 -24.66 21.92 2.60
C GLY A 609 -23.19 21.50 2.67
N LEU A 610 -22.61 21.15 1.52
CA LEU A 610 -21.17 20.93 1.41
C LEU A 610 -20.43 22.27 1.34
N PRO A 611 -19.18 22.37 1.85
CA PRO A 611 -18.40 23.62 1.84
C PRO A 611 -18.29 24.23 0.43
N GLU A 612 -18.74 25.46 0.21
CA GLU A 612 -18.80 26.04 -1.14
C GLU A 612 -17.42 26.20 -1.80
N PRO A 613 -17.23 25.77 -3.07
CA PRO A 613 -16.02 26.00 -3.83
C PRO A 613 -15.77 27.49 -4.05
N ARG A 614 -14.51 27.91 -3.93
CA ARG A 614 -14.06 29.28 -4.17
C ARG A 614 -12.80 29.26 -5.03
N SER A 615 -12.54 30.36 -5.72
CA SER A 615 -11.24 30.56 -6.36
C SER A 615 -10.16 30.48 -5.28
N THR A 616 -9.24 29.51 -5.37
CA THR A 616 -8.21 29.25 -4.35
C THR A 616 -6.95 28.70 -5.01
N SER A 617 -5.79 29.17 -4.52
CA SER A 617 -4.49 28.56 -4.81
C SER A 617 -4.12 27.58 -3.71
N LEU A 618 -3.82 26.35 -4.08
CA LEU A 618 -3.47 25.24 -3.17
C LEU A 618 -2.02 24.84 -3.48
N ALA A 619 -1.11 25.76 -3.15
CA ALA A 619 0.24 25.76 -3.68
C ALA A 619 1.08 24.56 -3.24
N SER A 620 0.81 23.99 -2.06
CA SER A 620 1.52 22.81 -1.56
C SER A 620 1.02 21.51 -2.23
N SER A 621 -0.19 21.52 -2.79
CA SER A 621 -0.77 20.41 -3.57
C SER A 621 -0.64 20.60 -5.08
N ARG A 622 -0.07 21.72 -5.54
CA ARG A 622 0.06 22.09 -6.96
C ARG A 622 -1.27 22.15 -7.72
N PHE A 623 -2.31 22.56 -7.01
CA PHE A 623 -3.64 22.78 -7.57
C PHE A 623 -3.99 24.26 -7.53
N ALA A 624 -4.86 24.67 -8.44
CA ALA A 624 -5.58 25.94 -8.36
C ALA A 624 -7.01 25.76 -8.87
N ILE A 625 -7.93 26.52 -8.28
CA ILE A 625 -9.31 26.64 -8.78
C ILE A 625 -9.57 28.09 -9.06
N LEU A 626 -10.20 28.32 -10.21
CA LEU A 626 -10.67 29.63 -10.63
C LEU A 626 -12.16 29.51 -10.96
N LYS A 627 -12.96 30.39 -10.37
CA LYS A 627 -14.39 30.50 -10.58
C LYS A 627 -14.74 31.95 -10.88
N ASP A 628 -15.37 32.20 -12.01
CA ASP A 628 -15.89 33.51 -12.39
C ASP A 628 -17.01 33.35 -13.43
N GLY A 629 -18.11 34.06 -13.22
CA GLY A 629 -19.32 33.90 -14.04
C GLY A 629 -19.77 32.43 -14.16
N PRO A 630 -20.04 31.94 -15.39
CA PRO A 630 -20.49 30.56 -15.62
C PRO A 630 -19.35 29.53 -15.51
N TRP A 631 -18.09 29.96 -15.46
CA TRP A 631 -16.93 29.08 -15.51
C TRP A 631 -16.44 28.68 -14.12
N GLN A 632 -16.10 27.41 -13.99
CA GLN A 632 -15.24 26.91 -12.93
C GLN A 632 -14.15 26.03 -13.55
N VAL A 633 -12.89 26.30 -13.23
CA VAL A 633 -11.72 25.68 -13.83
C VAL A 633 -10.79 25.16 -12.74
N PHE A 634 -10.43 23.89 -12.80
CA PHE A 634 -9.40 23.27 -11.98
C PHE A 634 -8.11 23.13 -12.78
N PHE A 635 -6.98 23.46 -12.17
CA PHE A 635 -5.66 23.44 -12.79
C PHE A 635 -4.68 22.63 -11.95
N HIS A 636 -4.14 21.55 -12.54
CA HIS A 636 -3.09 20.73 -11.95
C HIS A 636 -1.76 21.08 -12.62
N TYR A 637 -1.02 21.99 -11.99
CA TYR A 637 0.12 22.62 -12.66
C TYR A 637 1.46 21.90 -12.45
N GLY A 638 1.53 20.93 -11.54
CA GLY A 638 2.73 20.12 -11.34
C GLY A 638 2.56 19.05 -10.28
N GLN A 639 3.61 18.26 -10.04
CA GLN A 639 3.53 17.04 -9.25
C GLN A 639 4.59 17.00 -8.15
N ASN A 640 4.19 16.60 -6.95
CA ASN A 640 5.05 16.58 -5.77
C ASN A 640 5.99 15.36 -5.71
N ALA A 641 5.64 14.27 -6.40
CA ALA A 641 6.41 13.03 -6.40
C ALA A 641 6.11 12.18 -7.65
N ARG A 642 6.94 11.15 -7.87
CA ARG A 642 6.75 10.15 -8.94
C ARG A 642 5.55 9.24 -8.72
N SER A 643 5.24 8.96 -7.46
CA SER A 643 4.21 7.98 -7.13
C SER A 643 2.87 8.45 -7.70
N HIS A 644 2.21 7.57 -8.46
CA HIS A 644 0.94 7.84 -9.13
C HIS A 644 0.92 9.03 -10.10
N SER A 645 2.08 9.60 -10.43
CA SER A 645 2.20 10.68 -11.39
C SER A 645 1.91 10.19 -12.81
N GLN A 646 1.13 10.96 -13.56
CA GLN A 646 0.91 10.78 -15.00
C GLN A 646 1.61 11.87 -15.79
N ALA A 647 1.73 11.74 -17.11
CA ALA A 647 2.38 12.75 -17.95
C ALA A 647 1.48 13.97 -18.22
N GLU A 648 0.99 14.60 -17.15
CA GLU A 648 -0.14 15.54 -17.18
C GLU A 648 0.14 16.94 -16.59
N ALA A 649 1.37 17.35 -16.32
CA ALA A 649 1.55 18.69 -15.76
C ALA A 649 1.00 19.77 -16.69
N LEU A 650 0.42 20.78 -16.05
CA LEU A 650 -0.36 21.86 -16.66
C LEU A 650 -1.73 21.41 -17.19
N ASN A 651 -2.20 20.20 -16.90
CA ASN A 651 -3.55 19.75 -17.27
C ASN A 651 -4.64 20.55 -16.53
N TRP A 652 -5.83 20.62 -17.13
CA TRP A 652 -6.98 21.33 -16.58
C TRP A 652 -8.30 20.63 -16.88
N SER A 653 -9.27 20.87 -16.01
CA SER A 653 -10.66 20.43 -16.13
C SER A 653 -11.58 21.62 -15.91
N ALA A 654 -12.73 21.67 -16.57
CA ALA A 654 -13.64 22.79 -16.42
C ALA A 654 -15.11 22.41 -16.55
N SER A 655 -15.94 23.23 -15.90
CA SER A 655 -17.39 23.23 -16.03
C SER A 655 -17.86 24.60 -16.50
N PHE A 656 -18.92 24.62 -17.31
CA PHE A 656 -19.67 25.81 -17.71
C PHE A 656 -21.13 25.67 -17.25
N ASP A 657 -21.58 26.49 -16.29
CA ASP A 657 -22.94 26.41 -15.71
C ASP A 657 -23.31 24.98 -15.23
N GLY A 658 -22.33 24.24 -14.72
CA GLY A 658 -22.49 22.84 -14.29
C GLY A 658 -22.45 21.81 -15.42
N VAL A 659 -22.29 22.21 -16.68
CA VAL A 659 -22.01 21.29 -17.78
C VAL A 659 -20.54 20.92 -17.76
N ASP A 660 -20.24 19.62 -17.70
CA ASP A 660 -18.89 19.08 -17.83
C ASP A 660 -18.33 19.37 -19.22
N ILE A 661 -17.34 20.26 -19.30
CA ILE A 661 -16.69 20.65 -20.56
C ILE A 661 -15.48 19.76 -20.81
N SER A 662 -14.69 19.53 -19.77
CA SER A 662 -13.46 18.74 -19.82
C SER A 662 -13.15 18.19 -18.43
N HIS A 663 -12.76 16.91 -18.39
CA HIS A 663 -12.28 16.24 -17.19
C HIS A 663 -11.14 15.29 -17.51
N ASP A 664 -10.37 14.93 -16.49
CA ASP A 664 -9.37 13.87 -16.58
C ASP A 664 -10.02 12.48 -16.37
N PRO A 665 -9.83 11.52 -17.29
CA PRO A 665 -10.46 10.20 -17.18
C PRO A 665 -9.88 9.32 -16.06
N GLY A 666 -8.74 9.69 -15.48
CA GLY A 666 -8.00 8.88 -14.52
C GLY A 666 -7.24 7.74 -15.18
N THR A 667 -7.35 6.52 -14.64
CA THR A 667 -6.66 5.32 -15.13
C THR A 667 -7.51 4.06 -14.94
N VAL A 668 -7.02 2.96 -15.51
CA VAL A 668 -7.60 1.62 -15.40
C VAL A 668 -6.77 0.73 -14.48
N GLY A 669 -7.22 -0.50 -14.21
CA GLY A 669 -6.40 -1.45 -13.48
C GLY A 669 -5.03 -1.62 -14.13
N TYR A 670 -3.96 -1.50 -13.35
CA TYR A 670 -2.57 -1.48 -13.79
C TYR A 670 -2.10 -2.75 -14.53
N GLY A 671 -2.85 -3.85 -14.46
CA GLY A 671 -2.61 -5.03 -15.28
C GLY A 671 -2.99 -4.82 -16.76
N SER A 672 -3.80 -3.81 -17.08
CA SER A 672 -4.15 -3.43 -18.44
C SER A 672 -3.01 -2.68 -19.14
N PRO A 673 -2.67 -3.02 -20.39
CA PRO A 673 -1.72 -2.26 -21.21
C PRO A 673 -2.10 -0.78 -21.37
N LEU A 674 -3.39 -0.44 -21.31
CA LEU A 674 -3.86 0.94 -21.44
C LEU A 674 -3.37 1.83 -20.30
N SER A 675 -3.15 1.29 -19.10
CA SER A 675 -2.74 2.12 -17.96
C SER A 675 -1.43 2.85 -18.24
N ASN A 676 -0.37 2.11 -18.61
CA ASN A 676 0.91 2.72 -18.98
C ASN A 676 0.94 3.20 -20.44
N GLY A 677 0.21 2.52 -21.34
CA GLY A 677 0.26 2.78 -22.77
C GLY A 677 -0.55 3.99 -23.24
N TYR A 678 -1.57 4.39 -22.48
CA TYR A 678 -2.45 5.49 -22.83
C TYR A 678 -2.72 6.44 -21.65
N TYR A 679 -3.35 5.96 -20.57
CA TYR A 679 -3.84 6.83 -19.49
C TYR A 679 -2.74 7.64 -18.81
N ARG A 680 -1.53 7.09 -18.68
CA ARG A 680 -0.37 7.80 -18.12
C ARG A 680 0.39 8.69 -19.12
N ARG A 681 -0.02 8.74 -20.40
CA ARG A 681 0.70 9.44 -21.48
C ARG A 681 0.09 10.82 -21.71
N GLY A 682 0.92 11.78 -22.12
CA GLY A 682 0.49 13.17 -22.36
C GLY A 682 -0.70 13.30 -23.31
N LEU A 683 -0.80 12.43 -24.32
CA LEU A 683 -1.91 12.41 -25.28
C LEU A 683 -3.29 12.21 -24.62
N ASN A 684 -3.36 11.59 -23.44
CA ASN A 684 -4.61 11.41 -22.69
C ASN A 684 -5.12 12.72 -22.04
N HIS A 685 -4.24 13.70 -21.84
CA HIS A 685 -4.51 14.90 -21.05
C HIS A 685 -4.62 16.15 -21.93
N ASN A 686 -5.09 17.26 -21.34
CA ASN A 686 -5.05 18.56 -21.99
C ASN A 686 -3.67 19.19 -21.78
N VAL A 687 -2.64 18.79 -22.53
CA VAL A 687 -1.26 19.28 -22.32
C VAL A 687 -0.51 19.52 -23.63
N PRO A 688 0.53 20.40 -23.64
CA PRO A 688 1.44 20.51 -24.75
C PRO A 688 2.21 19.21 -25.00
N LEU A 689 2.54 18.92 -26.26
CA LEU A 689 3.27 17.72 -26.66
C LEU A 689 4.53 18.08 -27.45
N VAL A 690 5.61 17.35 -27.18
CA VAL A 690 6.87 17.38 -27.93
C VAL A 690 7.07 16.00 -28.55
N ASN A 691 7.10 15.93 -29.88
CA ASN A 691 7.14 14.68 -30.65
C ASN A 691 6.05 13.68 -30.22
N GLY A 692 4.84 14.21 -29.94
CA GLY A 692 3.69 13.43 -29.49
C GLY A 692 3.72 12.99 -28.02
N GLU A 693 4.74 13.38 -27.25
CA GLU A 693 4.89 13.03 -25.84
C GLU A 693 4.69 14.24 -24.92
N GLY A 694 4.06 14.01 -23.77
CA GLY A 694 3.92 15.03 -22.72
C GLY A 694 5.19 15.16 -21.89
N GLN A 695 5.02 15.56 -20.61
CA GLN A 695 6.14 15.62 -19.67
C GLN A 695 6.88 14.28 -19.57
N GLN A 696 8.19 14.33 -19.35
CA GLN A 696 9.01 13.11 -19.18
C GLN A 696 9.12 12.68 -17.70
N SER A 697 9.23 13.66 -16.81
CA SER A 697 9.48 13.46 -15.37
C SER A 697 8.50 14.30 -14.56
N TRP A 698 8.21 13.84 -13.34
CA TRP A 698 7.41 14.59 -12.38
C TRP A 698 8.24 15.77 -11.85
N HIS A 699 7.66 16.96 -11.85
CA HIS A 699 8.24 18.15 -11.25
C HIS A 699 7.13 19.03 -10.65
N PRO A 700 7.38 19.73 -9.53
CA PRO A 700 6.35 20.46 -8.81
C PRO A 700 5.72 21.60 -9.62
N GLY A 701 6.41 22.10 -10.65
CA GLY A 701 6.00 23.29 -11.39
C GLY A 701 6.03 24.55 -10.53
N GLU A 702 5.79 25.69 -11.16
CA GLU A 702 5.81 27.00 -10.52
C GLU A 702 4.53 27.74 -10.85
N LEU A 703 3.78 28.15 -9.82
CA LEU A 703 2.64 29.05 -10.01
C LEU A 703 3.19 30.47 -10.22
N LEU A 704 2.93 31.04 -11.39
CA LEU A 704 3.42 32.36 -11.79
C LEU A 704 2.45 33.47 -11.40
N ALA A 705 1.15 33.22 -11.49
CA ALA A 705 0.10 34.18 -11.14
C ALA A 705 -1.18 33.47 -10.71
N PHE A 706 -1.89 34.09 -9.77
CA PHE A 706 -3.25 33.74 -9.38
C PHE A 706 -4.00 35.01 -9.01
N ASP A 707 -4.92 35.45 -9.87
CA ASP A 707 -5.77 36.62 -9.66
C ASP A 707 -7.24 36.21 -9.83
N PRO A 708 -8.02 36.07 -8.75
CA PRO A 708 -9.41 35.66 -8.82
C PRO A 708 -10.39 36.82 -9.06
N ALA A 709 -9.91 38.02 -9.41
CA ALA A 709 -10.78 39.19 -9.61
C ALA A 709 -11.79 38.97 -10.76
N SER A 710 -13.07 39.17 -10.45
CA SER A 710 -14.16 38.99 -11.41
C SER A 710 -14.02 39.88 -12.64
N GLY A 711 -14.35 39.33 -13.81
CA GLY A 711 -14.19 39.95 -15.13
C GLY A 711 -12.76 39.89 -15.68
N ARG A 712 -11.78 39.43 -14.90
CA ARG A 712 -10.36 39.29 -15.29
C ARG A 712 -9.65 38.12 -14.60
N ALA A 713 -10.41 37.10 -14.18
CA ALA A 713 -9.89 36.03 -13.37
C ALA A 713 -8.83 35.24 -14.15
N THR A 714 -7.64 35.04 -13.57
CA THR A 714 -6.47 34.49 -14.25
C THR A 714 -5.65 33.58 -13.33
N MET A 715 -5.15 32.47 -13.87
CA MET A 715 -4.06 31.70 -13.26
C MET A 715 -3.02 31.29 -14.30
N SER A 716 -1.74 31.33 -13.93
CA SER A 716 -0.63 30.97 -14.83
C SER A 716 0.41 30.15 -14.08
N ALA A 717 0.96 29.13 -14.74
CA ALA A 717 2.03 28.30 -14.19
C ALA A 717 3.01 27.85 -15.27
N SER A 718 4.23 27.51 -14.84
CA SER A 718 5.29 26.95 -15.69
C SER A 718 5.76 25.58 -15.21
N GLN A 719 6.27 24.83 -16.18
CA GLN A 719 7.04 23.59 -16.01
C GLN A 719 8.39 23.78 -16.72
N PRO A 720 9.39 24.38 -16.06
CA PRO A 720 10.71 24.59 -16.66
C PRO A 720 11.42 23.28 -17.04
N GLN A 721 11.07 22.19 -16.35
CA GLN A 721 11.61 20.84 -16.56
C GLN A 721 10.54 19.90 -17.16
N TYR A 722 9.68 20.43 -18.03
CA TYR A 722 8.62 19.64 -18.69
C TYR A 722 9.21 18.37 -19.34
N ARG A 723 10.31 18.54 -20.06
CA ARG A 723 11.20 17.46 -20.51
C ARG A 723 12.63 17.88 -20.16
N PRO A 724 13.24 17.37 -19.08
CA PRO A 724 14.50 17.92 -18.55
C PRO A 724 15.62 18.00 -19.60
N GLY A 725 16.14 19.22 -19.81
CA GLY A 725 17.19 19.51 -20.81
C GLY A 725 16.70 19.58 -22.27
N GLU A 726 15.42 19.31 -22.51
CA GLU A 726 14.82 19.26 -23.85
C GLU A 726 13.75 20.35 -24.03
N ALA A 727 12.77 20.44 -23.12
CA ALA A 727 11.66 21.38 -23.25
C ALA A 727 11.15 21.94 -21.92
N ALA A 728 10.66 23.18 -21.97
CA ALA A 728 9.88 23.83 -20.94
C ALA A 728 8.47 24.13 -21.47
N ALA A 729 7.49 24.19 -20.57
CA ALA A 729 6.12 24.56 -20.91
C ALA A 729 5.56 25.60 -19.95
N ARG A 730 4.60 26.39 -20.43
CA ARG A 730 3.85 27.37 -19.64
C ARG A 730 2.38 27.33 -20.06
N ARG A 731 1.48 27.55 -19.10
CA ARG A 731 0.06 27.73 -19.38
C ARG A 731 -0.53 28.91 -18.61
N THR A 732 -1.46 29.61 -19.23
CA THR A 732 -2.30 30.64 -18.62
C THR A 732 -3.76 30.36 -18.93
N LEU A 733 -4.59 30.29 -17.89
CA LEU A 733 -6.05 30.12 -17.99
C LEU A 733 -6.70 31.42 -17.52
N ARG A 734 -7.60 31.98 -18.34
CA ARG A 734 -8.34 33.21 -18.03
C ARG A 734 -9.82 33.06 -18.26
N ILE A 735 -10.61 33.70 -17.41
CA ILE A 735 -12.05 33.86 -17.62
C ILE A 735 -12.30 35.34 -17.95
N GLU A 736 -12.82 35.58 -19.15
CA GLU A 736 -13.15 36.91 -19.68
C GLU A 736 -14.63 36.94 -20.07
N GLY A 737 -15.48 37.41 -19.16
CA GLY A 737 -16.94 37.35 -19.33
C GLY A 737 -17.46 35.92 -19.29
N ASP A 738 -18.08 35.47 -20.37
CA ASP A 738 -18.57 34.10 -20.55
C ASP A 738 -17.57 33.20 -21.31
N LYS A 739 -16.32 33.65 -21.48
CA LYS A 739 -15.28 32.93 -22.22
C LYS A 739 -14.21 32.35 -21.30
N LEU A 740 -13.76 31.14 -21.61
CA LEU A 740 -12.53 30.57 -21.09
C LEU A 740 -11.44 30.65 -22.16
N ILE A 741 -10.29 31.21 -21.80
CA ILE A 741 -9.12 31.32 -22.67
C ILE A 741 -7.99 30.49 -22.07
N ASP A 742 -7.53 29.47 -22.81
CA ASP A 742 -6.34 28.66 -22.52
C ASP A 742 -5.19 29.07 -23.45
N GLU A 743 -4.14 29.64 -22.89
CA GLU A 743 -2.88 29.91 -23.59
C GLU A 743 -1.81 28.93 -23.13
N ALA A 744 -1.37 28.04 -24.01
CA ALA A 744 -0.32 27.07 -23.74
C ALA A 744 0.88 27.30 -24.66
N THR A 745 2.07 27.35 -24.07
CA THR A 745 3.34 27.48 -24.80
C THR A 745 4.26 26.33 -24.44
N VAL A 746 4.95 25.78 -25.43
CA VAL A 746 6.03 24.81 -25.26
C VAL A 746 7.24 25.26 -26.06
N THR A 747 8.41 25.26 -25.41
CA THR A 747 9.66 25.78 -25.95
C THR A 747 10.77 24.76 -25.73
N LEU A 748 11.55 24.47 -26.77
CA LEU A 748 12.76 23.66 -26.70
C LEU A 748 13.89 24.47 -26.06
N VAL A 749 14.42 23.96 -24.95
CA VAL A 749 15.47 24.62 -24.17
C VAL A 749 16.88 24.11 -24.50
N ASN A 750 17.00 23.24 -25.52
CA ASN A 750 18.30 22.77 -26.02
C ASN A 750 19.22 23.95 -26.41
N ALA A 751 20.51 23.79 -26.14
CA ALA A 751 21.52 24.79 -26.49
C ALA A 751 21.71 24.95 -28.01
N ASP A 752 21.49 23.89 -28.79
CA ASP A 752 21.65 23.90 -30.25
C ASP A 752 20.42 24.48 -30.96
N PRO A 753 20.54 25.62 -31.68
CA PRO A 753 19.44 26.21 -32.44
C PRO A 753 19.00 25.48 -33.68
N ALA A 754 19.74 24.49 -34.16
CA ALA A 754 19.30 23.62 -35.24
C ALA A 754 18.29 22.56 -34.78
N VAL A 755 18.22 22.26 -33.47
CA VAL A 755 17.28 21.27 -32.94
C VAL A 755 15.85 21.82 -33.01
N THR A 756 15.00 21.10 -33.72
CA THR A 756 13.56 21.35 -33.84
C THR A 756 12.79 20.08 -33.52
N ALA A 757 11.52 20.22 -33.14
CA ALA A 757 10.65 19.09 -32.82
C ALA A 757 9.26 19.31 -33.38
N THR A 758 8.50 18.23 -33.52
CA THR A 758 7.07 18.31 -33.81
C THR A 758 6.36 18.75 -32.53
N LEU A 759 5.88 19.99 -32.50
CA LEU A 759 5.19 20.56 -31.34
C LEU A 759 3.68 20.50 -31.54
N GLY A 760 2.94 20.23 -30.46
CA GLY A 760 1.49 20.19 -30.52
C GLY A 760 0.80 20.41 -29.18
N LEU A 761 -0.52 20.32 -29.19
CA LEU A 761 -1.38 20.40 -28.02
C LEU A 761 -2.42 19.28 -28.10
N ALA A 762 -2.58 18.51 -27.03
CA ALA A 762 -3.74 17.63 -26.86
C ALA A 762 -4.85 18.38 -26.13
N LEU A 763 -6.09 18.18 -26.57
CA LEU A 763 -7.29 18.76 -25.99
C LEU A 763 -8.42 17.72 -26.03
N HIS A 764 -9.16 17.56 -24.95
CA HIS A 764 -10.26 16.62 -24.83
C HIS A 764 -11.50 17.31 -24.31
N LEU A 765 -12.63 17.07 -24.96
CA LEU A 765 -13.92 17.67 -24.63
C LEU A 765 -14.99 16.59 -24.48
N GLN A 766 -15.92 16.79 -23.56
CA GLN A 766 -16.98 15.84 -23.22
C GLN A 766 -18.24 15.98 -24.09
N GLY A 767 -18.18 16.84 -25.11
CA GLY A 767 -19.26 17.08 -26.07
C GLY A 767 -19.01 16.43 -27.43
N SER A 768 -20.03 16.52 -28.29
CA SER A 768 -19.97 16.06 -29.68
C SER A 768 -19.58 17.21 -30.61
N PRO A 769 -18.45 17.12 -31.35
CA PRO A 769 -18.04 18.17 -32.26
C PRO A 769 -18.88 18.20 -33.54
N ARG A 770 -19.19 19.41 -34.00
CA ARG A 770 -19.73 19.70 -35.33
C ARG A 770 -18.57 20.17 -36.21
N LEU A 771 -17.95 19.23 -36.90
CA LEU A 771 -16.77 19.51 -37.72
C LEU A 771 -17.18 20.10 -39.08
N PRO A 772 -16.46 21.11 -39.60
CA PRO A 772 -16.60 21.57 -40.97
C PRO A 772 -16.30 20.48 -42.00
N ASP A 773 -16.81 20.63 -43.22
CA ASP A 773 -16.59 19.70 -44.35
C ASP A 773 -15.12 19.56 -44.77
N SER A 774 -14.24 20.48 -44.32
CA SER A 774 -12.79 20.38 -44.53
C SER A 774 -12.14 19.22 -43.78
N PHE A 775 -12.81 18.63 -42.78
CA PHE A 775 -12.31 17.47 -42.05
C PHE A 775 -12.49 16.19 -42.85
N VAL A 776 -11.37 15.64 -43.32
CA VAL A 776 -11.35 14.39 -44.09
C VAL A 776 -10.93 13.21 -43.22
N PRO A 777 -11.45 11.98 -43.45
CA PRO A 777 -11.02 10.79 -42.74
C PRO A 777 -9.51 10.53 -42.88
N VAL A 778 -8.86 10.09 -41.80
CA VAL A 778 -7.45 9.69 -41.74
C VAL A 778 -7.38 8.25 -41.28
N SER A 779 -6.59 7.41 -41.97
CA SER A 779 -6.41 6.02 -41.54
C SER A 779 -5.61 5.96 -40.22
N ASN A 780 -5.88 4.93 -39.40
CA ASN A 780 -5.10 4.72 -38.17
C ASN A 780 -3.60 4.58 -38.46
N GLU A 781 -3.21 3.96 -39.58
CA GLU A 781 -1.80 3.85 -39.98
C GLU A 781 -1.18 5.24 -40.25
N ALA A 782 -1.89 6.12 -40.97
CA ALA A 782 -1.41 7.47 -41.22
C ALA A 782 -1.37 8.31 -39.93
N PHE A 783 -2.34 8.14 -39.03
CA PHE A 783 -2.38 8.84 -37.75
C PHE A 783 -1.32 8.35 -36.75
N THR A 784 -0.89 7.10 -36.83
CA THR A 784 0.11 6.54 -35.88
C THR A 784 1.55 6.58 -36.41
N ARG A 785 1.73 6.83 -37.71
CA ARG A 785 3.06 6.87 -38.34
C ARG A 785 3.97 7.87 -37.66
N ASN A 786 5.13 7.41 -37.22
CA ASN A 786 6.16 8.21 -36.53
C ASN A 786 5.67 8.88 -35.23
N ARG A 787 4.60 8.38 -34.61
CA ARG A 787 4.07 8.87 -33.34
C ARG A 787 4.17 7.80 -32.24
N PRO A 788 4.13 8.19 -30.96
CA PRO A 788 4.13 7.24 -29.86
C PRO A 788 2.97 6.23 -29.91
N PRO A 789 3.11 5.04 -29.30
CA PRO A 789 2.06 4.01 -29.28
C PRO A 789 0.70 4.49 -28.74
N ALA A 790 0.68 5.52 -27.91
CA ALA A 790 -0.55 6.12 -27.35
C ALA A 790 -1.55 6.56 -28.43
N PHE A 791 -1.07 6.96 -29.61
CA PHE A 791 -1.92 7.37 -30.73
C PHE A 791 -2.77 6.22 -31.28
N GLY A 792 -2.33 4.97 -31.11
CA GLY A 792 -3.04 3.78 -31.58
C GLY A 792 -4.34 3.45 -30.83
N TYR A 793 -4.62 4.15 -29.72
CA TYR A 793 -5.86 3.94 -28.95
C TYR A 793 -7.02 4.82 -29.40
N TRP A 794 -6.79 5.77 -30.31
CA TRP A 794 -7.83 6.60 -30.89
C TRP A 794 -8.47 5.90 -32.10
N SER A 795 -9.74 6.21 -32.38
CA SER A 795 -10.48 5.71 -33.54
C SER A 795 -11.24 6.84 -34.24
N ASP A 796 -11.77 6.56 -35.43
CA ASP A 796 -12.63 7.47 -36.19
C ASP A 796 -11.98 8.84 -36.47
N ILE A 797 -10.69 8.80 -36.84
CA ILE A 797 -9.86 9.99 -37.00
C ILE A 797 -10.27 10.78 -38.24
N ARG A 798 -10.41 12.09 -38.07
CA ARG A 798 -10.55 13.07 -39.15
C ARG A 798 -9.54 14.19 -38.96
N ALA A 799 -9.10 14.83 -40.04
CA ALA A 799 -8.18 15.95 -39.96
C ALA A 799 -8.47 17.04 -40.99
N ALA A 800 -8.11 18.26 -40.65
CA ALA A 800 -8.07 19.40 -41.55
C ALA A 800 -6.84 20.27 -41.24
N THR A 801 -6.27 20.90 -42.27
CA THR A 801 -5.15 21.84 -42.13
C THR A 801 -5.66 23.26 -42.16
N PHE A 802 -5.14 24.07 -41.25
CA PHE A 802 -5.50 25.46 -41.06
C PHE A 802 -4.25 26.33 -41.01
N GLU A 803 -4.42 27.64 -41.15
CA GLU A 803 -3.36 28.63 -41.00
C GLU A 803 -3.82 29.73 -40.05
N ASN A 804 -3.01 29.96 -39.00
CA ASN A 804 -3.26 30.90 -37.90
C ASN A 804 -4.47 30.57 -37.00
N GLU A 805 -5.57 30.06 -37.54
CA GLU A 805 -6.81 29.83 -36.80
C GLU A 805 -7.66 28.68 -37.35
N ALA A 806 -8.30 27.95 -36.44
CA ALA A 806 -9.38 27.01 -36.71
C ALA A 806 -10.55 27.29 -35.76
N ALA A 807 -11.78 27.06 -36.20
CA ALA A 807 -12.94 27.19 -35.32
C ALA A 807 -14.06 26.23 -35.70
N PHE A 808 -14.70 25.65 -34.68
CA PHE A 808 -15.77 24.65 -34.81
C PHE A 808 -16.64 24.68 -33.55
N ASP A 809 -17.81 24.05 -33.62
CA ASP A 809 -18.75 24.01 -32.49
C ASP A 809 -18.69 22.65 -31.81
N VAL A 810 -18.89 22.63 -30.50
CA VAL A 810 -19.04 21.39 -29.71
C VAL A 810 -20.33 21.48 -28.92
N THR A 811 -21.21 20.49 -29.13
CA THR A 811 -22.47 20.38 -28.41
C THR A 811 -22.32 19.43 -27.23
N PHE A 812 -22.54 19.94 -26.03
CA PHE A 812 -22.57 19.19 -24.78
C PHE A 812 -24.02 18.83 -24.45
N PRO A 813 -24.31 17.53 -24.21
CA PRO A 813 -25.67 17.07 -23.96
C PRO A 813 -26.22 17.64 -22.65
N ALA A 814 -27.55 17.72 -22.56
CA ALA A 814 -28.23 18.06 -21.31
C ALA A 814 -28.01 16.95 -20.27
N THR A 815 -27.95 17.33 -18.99
CA THR A 815 -28.03 16.39 -17.86
C THR A 815 -29.35 16.59 -17.13
N GLU A 816 -29.60 15.82 -16.06
CA GLU A 816 -30.78 16.04 -15.21
C GLU A 816 -30.83 17.48 -14.64
N THR A 817 -29.68 18.12 -14.48
CA THR A 817 -29.53 19.43 -13.83
C THR A 817 -29.11 20.55 -14.78
N THR A 818 -28.79 20.24 -16.04
CA THR A 818 -28.28 21.21 -17.02
C THR A 818 -28.96 21.08 -18.37
N LYS A 819 -29.06 22.20 -19.09
CA LYS A 819 -29.57 22.22 -20.47
C LYS A 819 -28.43 21.95 -21.44
N THR A 820 -28.76 21.48 -22.65
CA THR A 820 -27.80 21.39 -23.76
C THR A 820 -27.07 22.73 -23.93
N ARG A 821 -25.76 22.65 -24.14
CA ARG A 821 -24.89 23.80 -24.41
C ARG A 821 -24.13 23.56 -25.69
N THR A 822 -24.00 24.58 -26.53
CA THR A 822 -23.08 24.54 -27.65
C THR A 822 -22.05 25.62 -27.42
N LEU A 823 -20.77 25.23 -27.40
CA LEU A 823 -19.67 26.17 -27.31
C LEU A 823 -18.98 26.26 -28.68
N ARG A 824 -18.66 27.48 -29.09
CA ARG A 824 -17.72 27.76 -30.17
C ARG A 824 -16.31 27.60 -29.61
N ILE A 825 -15.54 26.72 -30.23
CA ILE A 825 -14.12 26.51 -29.93
C ILE A 825 -13.32 27.20 -31.03
N ARG A 826 -12.45 28.13 -30.64
CA ARG A 826 -11.51 28.80 -31.54
C ARG A 826 -10.09 28.48 -31.09
N ILE A 827 -9.28 27.95 -32.01
CA ILE A 827 -7.89 27.59 -31.78
C ILE A 827 -7.04 28.51 -32.65
N ALA A 828 -6.26 29.38 -32.02
CA ALA A 828 -5.28 30.24 -32.69
C ALA A 828 -3.85 29.75 -32.42
N THR A 829 -3.09 29.52 -33.48
CA THR A 829 -1.65 29.20 -33.41
C THR A 829 -0.94 29.72 -34.67
N PRO A 830 0.16 30.48 -34.55
CA PRO A 830 0.80 31.11 -35.71
C PRO A 830 1.26 30.10 -36.77
N ARG A 831 1.08 30.41 -38.07
CA ARG A 831 1.44 29.54 -39.22
C ARG A 831 0.55 28.30 -39.35
N LYS A 832 0.87 27.46 -40.34
CA LYS A 832 0.11 26.24 -40.65
C LYS A 832 0.16 25.21 -39.52
N PHE A 833 -0.96 24.53 -39.32
CA PHE A 833 -1.11 23.42 -38.38
C PHE A 833 -2.20 22.46 -38.87
N THR A 834 -2.12 21.21 -38.43
CA THR A 834 -3.14 20.20 -38.68
C THR A 834 -3.91 19.95 -37.39
N LEU A 835 -5.23 20.02 -37.47
CA LEU A 835 -6.14 19.68 -36.38
C LEU A 835 -6.72 18.30 -36.65
N TYR A 836 -6.33 17.33 -35.83
CA TYR A 836 -6.92 16.00 -35.80
C TYR A 836 -8.05 15.97 -34.79
N GLN A 837 -9.17 15.35 -35.15
CA GLN A 837 -10.25 14.99 -34.23
C GLN A 837 -10.44 13.48 -34.29
N GLY A 838 -10.65 12.84 -33.14
CA GLY A 838 -10.96 11.42 -33.07
C GLY A 838 -11.74 11.05 -31.81
N SER A 839 -12.21 9.81 -31.76
CA SER A 839 -12.74 9.21 -30.56
C SER A 839 -11.59 8.69 -29.70
N SER A 840 -11.40 9.24 -28.50
CA SER A 840 -10.33 8.85 -27.57
C SER A 840 -10.91 8.08 -26.36
N PRO A 841 -10.15 7.14 -25.75
CA PRO A 841 -10.61 6.42 -24.56
C PRO A 841 -10.90 7.36 -23.38
N ASP A 842 -12.09 7.25 -22.80
CA ASP A 842 -12.46 7.85 -21.51
C ASP A 842 -12.41 6.79 -20.39
N TYR A 843 -12.85 7.07 -19.17
CA TYR A 843 -12.96 6.01 -18.16
C TYR A 843 -13.86 4.88 -18.71
N PRO A 844 -13.38 3.63 -18.79
CA PRO A 844 -14.11 2.59 -19.51
C PRO A 844 -15.53 2.37 -18.98
N PRO A 845 -16.49 2.01 -19.87
CA PRO A 845 -16.33 1.74 -21.30
C PRO A 845 -16.45 3.00 -22.19
N ASN A 846 -16.44 4.20 -21.59
CA ASN A 846 -16.76 5.43 -22.29
C ASN A 846 -15.63 5.87 -23.24
N ARG A 847 -15.99 6.74 -24.19
CA ARG A 847 -15.06 7.45 -25.09
C ARG A 847 -15.46 8.92 -25.13
N ARG A 848 -14.51 9.79 -25.47
CA ARG A 848 -14.71 11.26 -25.55
C ARG A 848 -14.16 11.83 -26.86
N ALA A 849 -14.42 13.12 -27.12
CA ALA A 849 -13.87 13.81 -28.28
C ALA A 849 -12.43 14.25 -27.98
N GLY A 850 -11.47 13.60 -28.62
CA GLY A 850 -10.06 13.98 -28.57
C GLY A 850 -9.69 14.87 -29.75
N PHE A 851 -8.86 15.87 -29.49
CA PHE A 851 -8.27 16.76 -30.47
C PHE A 851 -6.75 16.79 -30.31
N TYR A 852 -6.04 16.75 -31.42
CA TYR A 852 -4.59 16.95 -31.45
C TYR A 852 -4.25 18.04 -32.46
N ILE A 853 -3.65 19.11 -31.96
CA ILE A 853 -3.22 20.26 -32.74
C ILE A 853 -1.72 20.12 -33.00
N GLU A 854 -1.32 19.83 -34.23
CA GLU A 854 0.08 19.57 -34.60
C GLU A 854 0.61 20.68 -35.51
N LYS A 855 1.76 21.27 -35.19
CA LYS A 855 2.43 22.22 -36.10
C LYS A 855 2.85 21.49 -37.37
N ALA A 856 2.56 22.10 -38.53
CA ALA A 856 2.87 21.49 -39.83
C ALA A 856 4.39 21.34 -40.06
N GLU A 857 5.18 22.26 -39.51
CA GLU A 857 6.64 22.26 -39.59
C GLU A 857 7.23 22.09 -38.18
N PRO A 858 8.33 21.33 -38.04
CA PRO A 858 9.11 21.30 -36.81
C PRO A 858 9.52 22.70 -36.37
N ALA A 859 9.46 22.96 -35.06
CA ALA A 859 9.74 24.27 -34.50
C ALA A 859 10.50 24.16 -33.17
N ARG A 860 11.08 25.28 -32.75
CA ARG A 860 11.67 25.45 -31.42
C ARG A 860 10.67 25.90 -30.37
N GLU A 861 9.60 26.55 -30.78
CA GLU A 861 8.56 27.06 -29.90
C GLU A 861 7.22 27.00 -30.61
N ALA A 862 6.17 26.70 -29.85
CA ALA A 862 4.79 26.81 -30.30
C ALA A 862 3.91 27.35 -29.18
N SER A 863 3.02 28.26 -29.56
CA SER A 863 1.96 28.79 -28.71
C SER A 863 0.61 28.43 -29.31
N PHE A 864 -0.32 28.07 -28.44
CA PHE A 864 -1.68 27.68 -28.75
C PHE A 864 -2.62 28.48 -27.85
N VAL A 865 -3.57 29.20 -28.45
CA VAL A 865 -4.63 29.91 -27.73
C VAL A 865 -5.94 29.24 -28.07
N THR A 866 -6.59 28.64 -27.09
CA THR A 866 -7.92 28.03 -27.22
C THR A 866 -8.95 28.90 -26.49
N GLU A 867 -9.89 29.44 -27.23
CA GLU A 867 -11.05 30.17 -26.69
C GLU A 867 -12.27 29.26 -26.74
N LEU A 868 -12.95 29.11 -25.59
CA LEU A 868 -14.22 28.43 -25.45
C LEU A 868 -15.26 29.47 -25.05
N ALA A 869 -16.24 29.70 -25.92
CA ALA A 869 -17.32 30.67 -25.71
C ALA A 869 -18.66 30.06 -26.09
N PRO A 870 -19.79 30.51 -25.50
CA PRO A 870 -21.11 30.14 -26.00
C PRO A 870 -21.24 30.42 -27.50
N ALA A 871 -21.75 29.44 -28.25
CA ALA A 871 -22.08 29.69 -29.66
C ALA A 871 -23.19 30.74 -29.74
N ALA A 872 -23.11 31.65 -30.72
CA ALA A 872 -24.18 32.59 -30.98
C ALA A 872 -25.49 31.82 -31.28
N PRO A 873 -26.65 32.30 -30.78
CA PRO A 873 -27.93 31.60 -30.92
C PRO A 873 -28.35 31.33 -32.37
#